data_AF-A0A261F4H1-F1
#
_entry.id   AF-A0A261F4H1-F1
#
_cell.length_a   1.000
_cell.length_b   1.000
_cell.length_c   1.000
_cell.angle_alpha   90.00
_cell.angle_beta   90.00
_cell.angle_gamma   90.00
#
_symmetry.space_group_name_H-M   'P 1'
#
loop_
_entity.id
_entity.type
_entity.pdbx_description
1 polymer ?
#
loop_
_entity_poly.entity_id
_entity_poly.type
_entity_poly.pdbx_seq_one_letter_code
_entity_poly.pdbx_strand_id
1 'polypeptide(L)'
;MKRKLLPFTAVISCLALVMFIATLGTLTVLPPSVGAQDGIAYADEPSADHSVSMSISSQTPIIGSAGSSTYSLTVSITNNSQSAITTGTLRVSTNPDMTFSTTSDMQQWAEGSLDIWASGVIDRQEVSSIPPGSSVSVSASGSIDDFPLNEISSFGARPILVRYTTDDGAVQVDEHTFVTFDNGSSSTDSRTNTHVTIAAPVVAKSWTTDTSKLNDVLMQKEPNNASSGSAAATQPSQTTQPSQTGGINRMVASVISANLATGAQAAVEAAPSHSFLSLVADPYCLSALAGSAVATSLLPPADADFTVYAQSDADWGAAGITTNSLSEAQASSIATASSSATSPQAASRTSRFVAWQGKGNWTAAALTAAQQAGYTTVVSLHGNTGTATSTYHAVTHTITDQGSVGILNAESTLSSLTSGNASSSAATAENSTAGRISRIIAQTSLGSVTQVSDSNSEAYSRLFIAIDPSSNCSDLDTVLSSLESAHWVSWDSFDTLINAAQNAQNDAIVPADSGISPETSDSTLAAAQSLASSHTELTRFFTSVLAASDESDSSGSAASSSASSAASSTASASASASATASTSASASASSPAAESSSPSATDDATGADSASGNSASEDSSNSANATDSTTSTGSAASANSAASATSTGSAASTNSAASAAPSPSSTATESGRRGNLDSTLWQAQLEALHTAYAVRTLDAALNDNGGTVNDAMGLADNVLKLVHLQQPNSVVMMSSTASLPVTITNNAPFDVQVSVSARSGAASLAASGTDSVTIPAHSEQQVTLTLQAYSSGSTYVDLQLQDCHGDAVGGSIIVNVSNSLRLNDALGNAIIAIAAILAVGGLWRQFHRKPLQSEEAVSSPATTSGGTSGSGGSNGDGSNNTGGNADSNSNETHDAEKGADA
;
A
#
# COMPACT_ATOMS: atom_id res chain seq x y z
N MET A 1 -72.27 18.47 -0.43
CA MET A 1 -72.61 17.45 -1.46
C MET A 1 -72.06 17.87 -2.82
N LYS A 2 -71.95 16.92 -3.76
CA LYS A 2 -71.41 17.03 -5.15
C LYS A 2 -69.88 17.11 -5.26
N ARG A 3 -69.36 16.55 -6.37
CA ARG A 3 -67.95 16.30 -6.70
C ARG A 3 -67.40 17.35 -7.69
N LYS A 4 -66.09 17.59 -7.65
CA LYS A 4 -65.18 17.78 -8.80
C LYS A 4 -63.93 16.94 -8.46
N LEU A 5 -63.48 15.92 -9.18
CA LEU A 5 -63.19 15.70 -10.60
C LEU A 5 -61.79 16.20 -11.04
N LEU A 6 -60.77 15.42 -10.65
CA LEU A 6 -59.47 15.19 -11.33
C LEU A 6 -58.49 16.40 -11.45
N PRO A 7 -57.17 16.15 -11.60
CA PRO A 7 -56.57 15.62 -12.83
C PRO A 7 -55.83 14.26 -12.68
N PHE A 8 -55.73 13.51 -13.79
CA PHE A 8 -55.10 12.18 -13.86
C PHE A 8 -53.59 12.21 -14.21
N THR A 9 -53.00 13.40 -14.32
CA THR A 9 -51.68 13.63 -14.91
C THR A 9 -50.49 13.26 -14.00
N ALA A 10 -50.64 13.40 -12.69
CA ALA A 10 -49.55 13.12 -11.73
C ALA A 10 -49.09 11.65 -11.76
N VAL A 11 -50.02 10.70 -11.97
CA VAL A 11 -49.73 9.26 -11.97
C VAL A 11 -48.89 8.87 -13.19
N ILE A 12 -49.18 9.44 -14.36
CA ILE A 12 -48.44 9.17 -15.60
C ILE A 12 -47.02 9.74 -15.51
N SER A 13 -46.86 10.95 -14.97
CA SER A 13 -45.53 11.57 -14.79
C SER A 13 -44.63 10.78 -13.81
N CYS A 14 -45.22 10.15 -12.79
CA CYS A 14 -44.47 9.33 -11.84
C CYS A 14 -44.02 8.01 -12.47
N LEU A 15 -44.88 7.37 -13.27
CA LEU A 15 -44.55 6.12 -13.97
C LEU A 15 -43.41 6.31 -15.00
N ALA A 16 -43.39 7.46 -15.70
CA ALA A 16 -42.32 7.82 -16.61
C ALA A 16 -40.98 8.05 -15.90
N LEU A 17 -40.98 8.68 -14.73
CA LEU A 17 -39.76 8.92 -13.94
C LEU A 17 -39.13 7.62 -13.43
N VAL A 18 -39.95 6.66 -12.96
CA VAL A 18 -39.48 5.34 -12.51
C VAL A 18 -38.88 4.53 -13.67
N MET A 19 -39.48 4.59 -14.87
CA MET A 19 -38.89 3.99 -16.07
C MET A 19 -37.55 4.61 -16.45
N PHE A 20 -37.40 5.94 -16.33
CA PHE A 20 -36.15 6.62 -16.71
C PHE A 20 -34.98 6.31 -15.75
N ILE A 21 -35.28 6.14 -14.45
CA ILE A 21 -34.28 5.73 -13.44
C ILE A 21 -33.87 4.26 -13.61
N ALA A 22 -34.77 3.39 -14.10
CA ALA A 22 -34.46 1.99 -14.39
C ALA A 22 -33.55 1.78 -15.62
N THR A 23 -33.36 2.80 -16.47
CA THR A 23 -32.60 2.69 -17.74
C THR A 23 -31.19 3.27 -17.72
N LEU A 24 -30.71 3.82 -16.59
CA LEU A 24 -29.33 4.35 -16.46
C LEU A 24 -28.39 3.41 -15.68
N GLY A 25 -28.80 2.16 -15.45
CA GLY A 25 -28.11 1.19 -14.59
C GLY A 25 -27.01 0.33 -15.24
N THR A 26 -26.61 0.60 -16.49
CA THR A 26 -25.54 -0.14 -17.17
C THR A 26 -24.69 0.78 -18.06
N LEU A 27 -23.60 1.30 -17.50
CA LEU A 27 -22.48 1.86 -18.26
C LEU A 27 -21.25 0.98 -18.00
N THR A 28 -20.90 0.12 -18.95
CA THR A 28 -19.62 -0.59 -18.94
C THR A 28 -18.52 0.37 -19.40
N VAL A 29 -17.44 0.45 -18.63
CA VAL A 29 -16.28 1.29 -18.95
C VAL A 29 -15.42 0.57 -19.99
N LEU A 30 -15.14 1.24 -21.11
CA LEU A 30 -14.13 0.81 -22.08
C LEU A 30 -12.72 1.16 -21.55
N PRO A 31 -11.72 0.29 -21.74
CA PRO A 31 -10.32 0.64 -21.45
C PRO A 31 -9.82 1.73 -22.41
N PRO A 32 -8.84 2.55 -22.01
CA PRO A 32 -8.33 3.64 -22.83
C PRO A 32 -7.60 3.12 -24.08
N SER A 33 -7.92 3.69 -25.24
CA SER A 33 -7.24 3.36 -26.50
C SER A 33 -5.91 4.11 -26.61
N VAL A 34 -4.80 3.38 -26.72
CA VAL A 34 -3.49 3.95 -27.07
C VAL A 34 -3.54 4.53 -28.49
N GLY A 35 -2.79 5.61 -28.73
CA GLY A 35 -2.94 6.45 -29.92
C GLY A 35 -2.69 5.74 -31.26
N ALA A 36 -3.60 5.95 -32.21
CA ALA A 36 -3.43 5.48 -33.59
C ALA A 36 -2.38 6.32 -34.33
N GLN A 37 -1.50 5.65 -35.08
CA GLN A 37 -0.56 6.27 -36.02
C GLN A 37 -0.89 5.78 -37.45
N ASP A 38 -0.92 6.70 -38.40
CA ASP A 38 -1.51 6.48 -39.74
C ASP A 38 -0.74 5.42 -40.56
N GLY A 39 -1.44 4.36 -40.99
CA GLY A 39 -0.79 3.16 -41.54
C GLY A 39 -1.70 2.24 -42.36
N ILE A 40 -2.00 2.66 -43.60
CA ILE A 40 -2.53 1.87 -44.74
C ILE A 40 -3.01 0.43 -44.43
N ALA A 41 -4.33 0.26 -44.35
CA ALA A 41 -4.99 -1.01 -44.09
C ALA A 41 -4.57 -2.13 -45.06
N TYR A 42 -3.95 -3.18 -44.51
CA TYR A 42 -4.16 -4.53 -45.02
C TYR A 42 -5.59 -4.99 -44.67
N ALA A 43 -6.14 -5.93 -45.44
CA ALA A 43 -7.46 -6.49 -45.14
C ALA A 43 -7.37 -7.38 -43.90
N ASP A 44 -8.24 -7.13 -42.91
CA ASP A 44 -8.40 -7.99 -41.74
C ASP A 44 -8.82 -9.42 -42.14
N GLU A 45 -8.30 -10.39 -41.41
CA GLU A 45 -8.87 -11.75 -41.37
C GLU A 45 -10.30 -11.67 -40.79
N PRO A 46 -11.23 -12.55 -41.21
CA PRO A 46 -12.62 -12.49 -40.77
C PRO A 46 -12.72 -12.74 -39.26
N SER A 47 -13.18 -11.71 -38.53
CA SER A 47 -13.32 -11.76 -37.07
C SER A 47 -14.21 -12.93 -36.64
N ALA A 48 -13.73 -13.76 -35.72
CA ALA A 48 -14.47 -14.92 -35.23
C ALA A 48 -15.71 -14.48 -34.43
N ASP A 49 -16.90 -14.84 -34.92
CA ASP A 49 -18.16 -14.61 -34.21
C ASP A 49 -18.31 -15.65 -33.08
N HIS A 50 -17.88 -15.28 -31.88
CA HIS A 50 -17.97 -16.08 -30.64
C HIS A 50 -19.40 -16.21 -30.09
N SER A 51 -20.33 -16.49 -31.01
CA SER A 51 -21.74 -16.84 -30.84
C SER A 51 -22.01 -17.92 -29.78
N VAL A 52 -21.02 -18.77 -29.49
CA VAL A 52 -21.07 -19.85 -28.48
C VAL A 52 -19.78 -19.85 -27.68
N SER A 53 -19.87 -20.07 -26.37
CA SER A 53 -18.72 -20.31 -25.49
C SER A 53 -18.90 -21.58 -24.67
N MET A 54 -17.78 -22.14 -24.21
CA MET A 54 -17.71 -23.33 -23.37
C MET A 54 -16.96 -22.99 -22.06
N SER A 55 -17.12 -23.80 -21.02
CA SER A 55 -16.24 -23.81 -19.85
C SER A 55 -16.35 -25.12 -19.08
N ILE A 56 -15.24 -25.58 -18.51
CA ILE A 56 -15.20 -26.81 -17.73
C ILE A 56 -15.64 -26.52 -16.30
N SER A 57 -16.79 -27.03 -15.87
CA SER A 57 -17.34 -26.80 -14.52
C SER A 57 -16.77 -27.74 -13.46
N SER A 58 -16.41 -28.97 -13.84
CA SER A 58 -15.77 -29.95 -12.94
C SER A 58 -14.97 -30.97 -13.76
N GLN A 59 -13.84 -31.46 -13.25
CA GLN A 59 -13.03 -32.47 -13.92
C GLN A 59 -12.32 -33.37 -12.90
N THR A 60 -12.11 -34.65 -13.25
CA THR A 60 -11.17 -35.55 -12.55
C THR A 60 -9.74 -35.29 -13.04
N PRO A 61 -8.82 -34.75 -12.21
CA PRO A 61 -7.47 -34.41 -12.67
C PRO A 61 -6.50 -35.62 -12.65
N ILE A 62 -6.75 -36.61 -11.79
CA ILE A 62 -5.92 -37.82 -11.61
C ILE A 62 -6.77 -39.08 -11.80
N ILE A 63 -6.34 -39.95 -12.71
CA ILE A 63 -6.93 -41.28 -12.96
C ILE A 63 -5.86 -42.37 -12.87
N GLY A 64 -6.26 -43.63 -12.69
CA GLY A 64 -5.36 -44.78 -12.75
C GLY A 64 -5.45 -45.69 -11.51
N SER A 65 -4.40 -46.46 -11.24
CA SER A 65 -4.40 -47.48 -10.19
C SER A 65 -4.28 -46.91 -8.77
N ALA A 66 -3.70 -45.73 -8.62
CA ALA A 66 -3.68 -44.96 -7.37
C ALA A 66 -4.60 -43.71 -7.41
N GLY A 67 -5.09 -43.33 -8.59
CA GLY A 67 -6.04 -42.24 -8.80
C GLY A 67 -7.50 -42.70 -8.81
N SER A 68 -8.36 -41.96 -9.52
CA SER A 68 -9.74 -42.39 -9.79
C SER A 68 -9.79 -43.53 -10.82
N SER A 69 -10.65 -44.52 -10.59
CA SER A 69 -11.00 -45.55 -11.59
C SER A 69 -11.94 -45.05 -12.69
N THR A 70 -12.42 -43.81 -12.59
CA THR A 70 -13.36 -43.21 -13.55
C THR A 70 -12.96 -41.77 -13.83
N TYR A 71 -12.74 -41.44 -15.10
CA TYR A 71 -12.64 -40.06 -15.55
C TYR A 71 -14.04 -39.45 -15.61
N SER A 72 -14.24 -38.27 -15.02
CA SER A 72 -15.49 -37.50 -15.10
C SER A 72 -15.20 -36.05 -15.49
N LEU A 73 -16.09 -35.48 -16.31
CA LEU A 73 -16.05 -34.11 -16.78
C LEU A 73 -17.47 -33.53 -16.75
N THR A 74 -17.64 -32.28 -16.32
CA THR A 74 -18.87 -31.51 -16.55
C THR A 74 -18.52 -30.21 -17.25
N VAL A 75 -19.27 -29.88 -18.29
CA VAL A 75 -19.05 -28.75 -19.19
C VAL A 75 -20.30 -27.87 -19.18
N SER A 76 -20.12 -26.56 -19.15
CA SER A 76 -21.19 -25.59 -19.42
C SER A 76 -21.02 -25.04 -20.83
N ILE A 77 -22.05 -25.15 -21.67
CA ILE A 77 -22.10 -24.62 -23.04
C ILE A 77 -23.10 -23.46 -23.05
N THR A 78 -22.68 -22.27 -23.49
CA THR A 78 -23.48 -21.04 -23.42
C THR A 78 -23.69 -20.43 -24.80
N ASN A 79 -24.94 -20.11 -25.12
CA ASN A 79 -25.33 -19.40 -26.33
C ASN A 79 -25.25 -17.88 -26.11
N ASN A 80 -24.22 -17.25 -26.67
CA ASN A 80 -24.03 -15.79 -26.62
C ASN A 80 -24.77 -15.06 -27.77
N SER A 81 -25.28 -15.81 -28.75
CA SER A 81 -25.94 -15.28 -29.94
C SER A 81 -27.39 -14.84 -29.70
N GLN A 82 -27.94 -14.10 -30.67
CA GLN A 82 -29.34 -13.66 -30.68
C GLN A 82 -30.31 -14.69 -31.28
N SER A 83 -29.87 -15.92 -31.57
CA SER A 83 -30.69 -16.98 -32.17
C SER A 83 -30.51 -18.31 -31.42
N ALA A 84 -31.48 -19.22 -31.52
CA ALA A 84 -31.34 -20.53 -30.88
C ALA A 84 -30.32 -21.38 -31.66
N ILE A 85 -29.34 -21.95 -30.96
CA ILE A 85 -28.43 -22.95 -31.53
C ILE A 85 -29.24 -24.23 -31.73
N THR A 86 -29.02 -24.95 -32.84
CA THR A 86 -29.66 -26.25 -33.09
C THR A 86 -29.15 -27.34 -32.14
N THR A 87 -29.65 -28.56 -32.25
CA THR A 87 -29.06 -29.74 -31.60
C THR A 87 -27.61 -29.97 -32.06
N GLY A 88 -26.82 -30.62 -31.22
CA GLY A 88 -25.42 -30.92 -31.53
C GLY A 88 -24.82 -31.91 -30.54
N THR A 89 -23.62 -32.40 -30.84
CA THR A 89 -22.93 -33.40 -30.03
C THR A 89 -21.78 -32.78 -29.24
N LEU A 90 -21.66 -33.12 -27.95
CA LEU A 90 -20.44 -32.98 -27.17
C LEU A 90 -19.63 -34.30 -27.24
N ARG A 91 -18.36 -34.21 -27.67
CA ARG A 91 -17.41 -35.33 -27.75
C ARG A 91 -16.23 -35.06 -26.83
N VAL A 92 -15.98 -35.96 -25.88
CA VAL A 92 -14.79 -35.94 -25.02
C VAL A 92 -13.81 -36.99 -25.51
N SER A 93 -12.55 -36.61 -25.70
CA SER A 93 -11.56 -37.46 -26.36
C SER A 93 -10.14 -37.24 -25.89
N THR A 94 -9.27 -38.23 -26.12
CA THR A 94 -7.87 -38.24 -25.71
C THR A 94 -6.99 -38.96 -26.73
N ASN A 95 -5.68 -38.88 -26.50
CA ASN A 95 -4.67 -39.72 -27.13
C ASN A 95 -3.94 -40.50 -26.00
N PRO A 96 -4.16 -41.82 -25.86
CA PRO A 96 -3.56 -42.60 -24.77
C PRO A 96 -2.05 -42.82 -24.95
N ASP A 97 -1.58 -42.84 -26.20
CA ASP A 97 -0.17 -43.06 -26.56
C ASP A 97 0.72 -41.85 -26.24
N MET A 98 0.17 -40.63 -26.29
CA MET A 98 0.92 -39.40 -26.07
C MET A 98 0.99 -38.99 -24.59
N THR A 99 2.18 -39.10 -23.99
CA THR A 99 2.51 -38.42 -22.73
C THR A 99 3.17 -37.08 -23.02
N PHE A 100 2.83 -36.00 -22.31
CA PHE A 100 3.58 -34.74 -22.39
C PHE A 100 4.98 -34.88 -21.76
N SER A 101 5.97 -34.19 -22.33
CA SER A 101 7.37 -34.20 -21.85
C SER A 101 7.97 -32.81 -21.63
N THR A 102 7.37 -31.73 -22.15
CA THR A 102 7.83 -30.35 -21.94
C THR A 102 6.68 -29.43 -21.53
N THR A 103 7.02 -28.34 -20.84
CA THR A 103 6.07 -27.26 -20.50
C THR A 103 5.60 -26.50 -21.74
N SER A 104 6.39 -26.46 -22.83
CA SER A 104 6.02 -25.78 -24.07
C SER A 104 4.96 -26.54 -24.86
N ASP A 105 5.08 -27.86 -24.97
CA ASP A 105 4.06 -28.69 -25.64
C ASP A 105 2.72 -28.63 -24.87
N MET A 106 2.79 -28.63 -23.54
CA MET A 106 1.62 -28.41 -22.69
C MET A 106 0.99 -27.03 -22.91
N GLN A 107 1.80 -25.97 -23.02
CA GLN A 107 1.28 -24.62 -23.25
C GLN A 107 0.59 -24.51 -24.61
N GLN A 108 1.23 -24.98 -25.67
CA GLN A 108 0.67 -24.96 -27.02
C GLN A 108 -0.60 -25.84 -27.11
N TRP A 109 -0.71 -26.91 -26.33
CA TRP A 109 -1.95 -27.67 -26.20
C TRP A 109 -3.06 -26.87 -25.52
N ALA A 110 -2.80 -26.28 -24.35
CA ALA A 110 -3.79 -25.50 -23.61
C ALA A 110 -4.38 -24.37 -24.47
N GLU A 111 -3.54 -23.75 -25.30
CA GLU A 111 -3.88 -22.66 -26.23
C GLU A 111 -4.53 -23.13 -27.54
N GLY A 112 -4.68 -24.45 -27.75
CA GLY A 112 -5.21 -25.03 -28.98
C GLY A 112 -4.33 -24.83 -30.23
N SER A 113 -3.07 -24.41 -30.07
CA SER A 113 -2.13 -24.20 -31.18
C SER A 113 -1.36 -25.46 -31.59
N LEU A 114 -1.29 -26.46 -30.71
CA LEU A 114 -0.76 -27.79 -30.99
C LEU A 114 -1.88 -28.77 -31.38
N ASP A 115 -2.01 -29.12 -32.65
CA ASP A 115 -2.98 -30.13 -33.12
C ASP A 115 -2.55 -31.55 -32.72
N ILE A 116 -2.98 -31.99 -31.53
CA ILE A 116 -2.84 -33.39 -31.11
C ILE A 116 -4.03 -34.21 -31.59
N TRP A 117 -3.75 -35.20 -32.44
CA TRP A 117 -4.71 -36.21 -32.88
C TRP A 117 -5.31 -36.97 -31.67
N ALA A 118 -6.51 -36.57 -31.24
CA ALA A 118 -7.25 -37.17 -30.13
C ALA A 118 -8.39 -38.09 -30.64
N SER A 119 -8.03 -39.25 -31.22
CA SER A 119 -9.03 -40.18 -31.77
C SER A 119 -9.80 -41.00 -30.73
N GLY A 120 -9.21 -41.28 -29.57
CA GLY A 120 -9.84 -42.08 -28.52
C GLY A 120 -11.03 -41.32 -27.93
N VAL A 121 -12.26 -41.83 -28.13
CA VAL A 121 -13.48 -41.21 -27.59
C VAL A 121 -13.73 -41.79 -26.20
N ILE A 122 -13.66 -40.95 -25.17
CA ILE A 122 -14.01 -41.34 -23.79
C ILE A 122 -15.53 -41.40 -23.68
N ASP A 123 -16.23 -40.38 -24.20
CA ASP A 123 -17.69 -40.31 -24.16
C ASP A 123 -18.25 -39.39 -25.27
N ARG A 124 -19.54 -39.55 -25.58
CA ARG A 124 -20.33 -38.74 -26.49
C ARG A 124 -21.71 -38.48 -25.89
N GLN A 125 -22.06 -37.20 -25.72
CA GLN A 125 -23.35 -36.76 -25.21
C GLN A 125 -24.07 -35.88 -26.22
N GLU A 126 -25.37 -36.10 -26.42
CA GLU A 126 -26.18 -35.28 -27.33
C GLU A 126 -26.78 -34.08 -26.58
N VAL A 127 -26.60 -32.89 -27.14
CA VAL A 127 -26.97 -31.60 -26.56
C VAL A 127 -28.22 -31.08 -27.25
N SER A 128 -29.25 -30.77 -26.46
CA SER A 128 -30.49 -30.17 -26.95
C SER A 128 -30.27 -28.72 -27.43
N SER A 129 -31.11 -28.26 -28.35
CA SER A 129 -31.11 -26.87 -28.84
C SER A 129 -31.08 -25.85 -27.69
N ILE A 130 -30.13 -24.91 -27.76
CA ILE A 130 -29.84 -23.94 -26.70
C ILE A 130 -30.47 -22.58 -27.08
N PRO A 131 -31.45 -22.04 -26.32
CA PRO A 131 -32.04 -20.74 -26.61
C PRO A 131 -31.02 -19.57 -26.49
N PRO A 132 -31.30 -18.39 -27.08
CA PRO A 132 -30.47 -17.19 -26.93
C PRO A 132 -30.16 -16.88 -25.45
N GLY A 133 -28.93 -16.48 -25.15
CA GLY A 133 -28.50 -16.09 -23.80
C GLY A 133 -28.63 -17.18 -22.72
N SER A 134 -28.74 -18.46 -23.12
CA SER A 134 -28.95 -19.59 -22.21
C SER A 134 -27.72 -20.51 -22.16
N SER A 135 -27.53 -21.15 -21.01
CA SER A 135 -26.47 -22.17 -20.80
C SER A 135 -27.08 -23.55 -20.54
N VAL A 136 -26.36 -24.60 -20.93
CA VAL A 136 -26.67 -26.00 -20.60
C VAL A 136 -25.44 -26.68 -20.00
N SER A 137 -25.65 -27.44 -18.92
CA SER A 137 -24.61 -28.27 -18.32
C SER A 137 -24.71 -29.70 -18.85
N VAL A 138 -23.58 -30.25 -19.30
CA VAL A 138 -23.47 -31.60 -19.87
C VAL A 138 -22.32 -32.32 -19.15
N SER A 139 -22.59 -33.51 -18.61
CA SER A 139 -21.60 -34.34 -17.94
C SER A 139 -21.25 -35.56 -18.78
N ALA A 140 -19.96 -35.92 -18.78
CA ALA A 140 -19.38 -37.00 -19.56
C ALA A 140 -18.42 -37.83 -18.69
N SER A 141 -18.33 -39.14 -18.90
CA SER A 141 -17.46 -40.01 -18.08
C SER A 141 -17.04 -41.30 -18.78
N GLY A 142 -15.91 -41.89 -18.37
CA GLY A 142 -15.47 -43.22 -18.81
C GLY A 142 -14.64 -43.95 -17.75
N SER A 143 -14.70 -45.29 -17.75
CA SER A 143 -13.88 -46.14 -16.86
C SER A 143 -12.42 -46.19 -17.33
N ILE A 144 -11.47 -46.37 -16.41
CA ILE A 144 -10.08 -46.70 -16.78
C ILE A 144 -9.95 -48.12 -17.36
N ASP A 145 -10.95 -48.98 -17.18
CA ASP A 145 -10.99 -50.33 -17.76
C ASP A 145 -11.42 -50.35 -19.24
N ASP A 146 -11.99 -49.25 -19.73
CA ASP A 146 -12.56 -49.12 -21.09
C ASP A 146 -11.62 -48.36 -22.04
N PHE A 147 -11.73 -48.64 -23.34
CA PHE A 147 -11.03 -47.88 -24.37
C PHE A 147 -11.57 -46.44 -24.43
N PRO A 148 -10.73 -45.40 -24.49
CA PRO A 148 -9.28 -45.42 -24.70
C PRO A 148 -8.40 -45.41 -23.45
N LEU A 149 -8.99 -45.31 -22.25
CA LEU A 149 -8.23 -45.09 -21.02
C LEU A 149 -7.43 -46.32 -20.58
N ASN A 150 -7.87 -47.52 -20.95
CA ASN A 150 -7.17 -48.78 -20.68
C ASN A 150 -5.89 -49.02 -21.51
N GLU A 151 -5.68 -48.27 -22.60
CA GLU A 151 -4.43 -48.29 -23.37
C GLU A 151 -3.33 -47.42 -22.73
N ILE A 152 -3.66 -46.63 -21.70
CA ILE A 152 -2.72 -45.75 -21.00
C ILE A 152 -1.78 -46.61 -20.12
N SER A 153 -0.59 -46.89 -20.64
CA SER A 153 0.40 -47.78 -20.01
C SER A 153 1.53 -47.08 -19.24
N SER A 154 1.65 -45.74 -19.35
CA SER A 154 2.71 -44.95 -18.72
C SER A 154 2.17 -43.82 -17.85
N PHE A 155 2.87 -43.56 -16.73
CA PHE A 155 2.66 -42.39 -15.87
C PHE A 155 2.72 -41.06 -16.66
N GLY A 156 1.98 -40.06 -16.19
CA GLY A 156 2.11 -38.66 -16.63
C GLY A 156 0.90 -38.11 -17.39
N ALA A 157 0.98 -36.82 -17.70
CA ALA A 157 -0.10 -36.05 -18.32
C ALA A 157 -0.49 -36.53 -19.73
N ARG A 158 -1.79 -36.61 -19.97
CA ARG A 158 -2.45 -36.92 -21.24
C ARG A 158 -3.33 -35.76 -21.72
N PRO A 159 -3.41 -35.51 -23.04
CA PRO A 159 -4.27 -34.47 -23.61
C PRO A 159 -5.74 -34.91 -23.59
N ILE A 160 -6.63 -34.00 -23.21
CA ILE A 160 -8.08 -34.14 -23.33
C ILE A 160 -8.61 -33.04 -24.24
N LEU A 161 -9.22 -33.43 -25.36
CA LEU A 161 -9.95 -32.56 -26.27
C LEU A 161 -11.45 -32.70 -26.01
N VAL A 162 -12.10 -31.59 -25.67
CA VAL A 162 -13.54 -31.47 -25.47
C VAL A 162 -14.10 -30.66 -26.64
N ARG A 163 -14.80 -31.32 -27.57
CA ARG A 163 -15.33 -30.70 -28.79
C ARG A 163 -16.86 -30.67 -28.76
N TYR A 164 -17.45 -29.49 -28.85
CA TYR A 164 -18.87 -29.33 -29.16
C TYR A 164 -19.03 -29.01 -30.65
N THR A 165 -20.00 -29.63 -31.32
CA THR A 165 -20.30 -29.37 -32.73
C THR A 165 -21.80 -29.49 -32.98
N THR A 166 -22.38 -28.54 -33.71
CA THR A 166 -23.81 -28.58 -34.08
C THR A 166 -24.10 -29.56 -35.21
N ASP A 167 -25.32 -30.08 -35.29
CA ASP A 167 -25.74 -31.07 -36.30
C ASP A 167 -25.64 -30.55 -37.75
N ASP A 168 -25.69 -29.22 -37.92
CA ASP A 168 -25.52 -28.53 -39.20
C ASP A 168 -24.05 -28.18 -39.52
N GLY A 169 -23.12 -28.40 -38.58
CA GLY A 169 -21.72 -28.04 -38.67
C GLY A 169 -21.43 -26.54 -38.66
N ALA A 170 -22.42 -25.69 -38.35
CA ALA A 170 -22.28 -24.23 -38.35
C ALA A 170 -21.46 -23.70 -37.15
N VAL A 171 -21.42 -24.45 -36.05
CA VAL A 171 -20.61 -24.14 -34.86
C VAL A 171 -19.73 -25.33 -34.51
N GLN A 172 -18.45 -25.05 -34.27
CA GLN A 172 -17.55 -25.90 -33.49
C GLN A 172 -16.90 -25.04 -32.39
N VAL A 173 -16.84 -25.56 -31.16
CA VAL A 173 -16.08 -24.95 -30.05
C VAL A 173 -15.28 -26.06 -29.38
N ASP A 174 -14.01 -25.80 -29.13
CA ASP A 174 -13.04 -26.75 -28.59
C ASP A 174 -12.42 -26.21 -27.29
N GLU A 175 -12.37 -27.05 -26.26
CA GLU A 175 -11.66 -26.79 -25.01
C GLU A 175 -10.54 -27.83 -24.83
N HIS A 176 -9.36 -27.33 -24.47
CA HIS A 176 -8.14 -28.13 -24.34
C HIS A 176 -7.76 -28.24 -22.86
N THR A 177 -7.79 -29.47 -22.32
CA THR A 177 -7.48 -29.75 -20.92
C THR A 177 -6.59 -31.00 -20.81
N PHE A 178 -6.27 -31.41 -19.59
CA PHE A 178 -5.31 -32.46 -19.27
C PHE A 178 -5.92 -33.48 -18.31
N VAL A 179 -5.49 -34.75 -18.38
CA VAL A 179 -5.67 -35.70 -17.28
C VAL A 179 -4.34 -36.35 -16.97
N THR A 180 -4.02 -36.56 -15.70
CA THR A 180 -2.76 -37.22 -15.31
C THR A 180 -3.03 -38.67 -14.95
N PHE A 181 -2.28 -39.58 -15.57
CA PHE A 181 -2.36 -41.00 -15.25
C PHE A 181 -1.37 -41.37 -14.16
N ASP A 182 -1.88 -41.86 -13.03
CA ASP A 182 -1.11 -42.37 -11.90
C ASP A 182 -1.14 -43.90 -11.90
N ASN A 183 0.01 -44.50 -12.21
CA ASN A 183 0.22 -45.94 -12.18
C ASN A 183 0.64 -46.48 -10.79
N GLY A 184 0.77 -45.61 -9.79
CA GLY A 184 1.18 -45.91 -8.42
C GLY A 184 2.68 -46.11 -8.19
N SER A 185 3.53 -45.96 -9.21
CA SER A 185 4.96 -46.29 -9.09
C SER A 185 5.82 -45.27 -8.33
N SER A 186 5.34 -44.03 -8.13
CA SER A 186 6.09 -42.92 -7.52
C SER A 186 6.14 -42.91 -5.98
N SER A 187 5.89 -44.06 -5.33
CA SER A 187 5.53 -44.11 -3.90
C SER A 187 6.60 -44.71 -2.96
N THR A 188 7.78 -45.10 -3.47
CA THR A 188 8.80 -45.82 -2.65
C THR A 188 10.27 -45.38 -2.77
N ASP A 189 10.68 -44.64 -3.81
CA ASP A 189 11.95 -43.91 -3.79
C ASP A 189 11.66 -42.41 -3.89
N SER A 190 11.85 -41.68 -2.78
CA SER A 190 11.56 -40.25 -2.72
C SER A 190 12.42 -39.41 -3.68
N ARG A 191 13.52 -39.97 -4.20
CA ARG A 191 14.38 -39.28 -5.17
C ARG A 191 13.62 -38.94 -6.45
N THR A 192 12.82 -39.87 -6.97
CA THR A 192 12.09 -39.71 -8.25
C THR A 192 10.91 -38.75 -8.17
N ASN A 193 10.59 -38.21 -7.00
CA ASN A 193 9.45 -37.35 -6.81
C ASN A 193 9.78 -35.89 -7.20
N THR A 194 8.74 -35.17 -7.59
CA THR A 194 8.83 -33.75 -7.88
C THR A 194 8.76 -32.98 -6.56
N HIS A 195 9.86 -32.38 -6.16
CA HIS A 195 9.93 -31.58 -4.93
C HIS A 195 9.27 -30.22 -5.18
N VAL A 196 8.22 -29.91 -4.41
CA VAL A 196 7.44 -28.67 -4.53
C VAL A 196 7.53 -27.88 -3.23
N THR A 197 7.86 -26.60 -3.34
CA THR A 197 7.71 -25.60 -2.28
C THR A 197 6.66 -24.58 -2.74
N ILE A 198 5.70 -24.24 -1.87
CA ILE A 198 4.74 -23.16 -2.13
C ILE A 198 4.86 -22.11 -1.04
N ALA A 199 5.00 -20.85 -1.44
CA ALA A 199 5.01 -19.72 -0.51
C ALA A 199 4.07 -18.60 -0.95
N ALA A 200 3.47 -17.94 0.04
CA ALA A 200 2.58 -16.80 -0.16
C ALA A 200 3.09 -15.58 0.62
N PRO A 201 3.27 -14.42 -0.03
CA PRO A 201 3.55 -13.17 0.65
C PRO A 201 2.26 -12.68 1.34
N VAL A 202 2.34 -12.42 2.65
CA VAL A 202 1.24 -11.90 3.46
C VAL A 202 1.42 -10.40 3.65
N VAL A 203 0.79 -9.64 2.77
CA VAL A 203 0.99 -8.20 2.59
C VAL A 203 -0.33 -7.44 2.54
N ALA A 204 -0.25 -6.12 2.76
CA ALA A 204 -1.41 -5.25 2.70
C ALA A 204 -1.80 -4.93 1.25
N LYS A 205 -3.09 -4.74 1.01
CA LYS A 205 -3.64 -4.05 -0.16
C LYS A 205 -3.83 -2.55 0.11
N SER A 206 -4.20 -2.20 1.34
CA SER A 206 -4.29 -0.82 1.79
C SER A 206 -4.02 -0.72 3.29
N TRP A 207 -3.48 0.42 3.69
CA TRP A 207 -3.40 0.81 5.10
C TRP A 207 -4.59 1.70 5.45
N THR A 208 -4.99 1.67 6.72
CA THR A 208 -5.96 2.61 7.29
C THR A 208 -5.41 3.21 8.57
N THR A 209 -5.45 4.54 8.65
CA THR A 209 -4.90 5.32 9.75
C THR A 209 -5.93 5.51 10.86
N ASP A 210 -5.64 5.04 12.07
CA ASP A 210 -6.43 5.33 13.27
C ASP A 210 -6.24 6.80 13.66
N THR A 211 -7.15 7.65 13.18
CA THR A 211 -7.11 9.09 13.43
C THR A 211 -7.27 9.46 14.90
N SER A 212 -7.79 8.56 15.77
CA SER A 212 -7.85 8.83 17.21
C SER A 212 -6.48 8.67 17.84
N LYS A 213 -5.79 7.55 17.56
CA LYS A 213 -4.42 7.33 18.03
C LYS A 213 -3.42 8.32 17.42
N LEU A 214 -3.57 8.67 16.15
CA LEU A 214 -2.74 9.69 15.51
C LEU A 214 -2.89 11.05 16.22
N ASN A 215 -4.11 11.47 16.58
CA ASN A 215 -4.32 12.69 17.36
C ASN A 215 -3.73 12.59 18.77
N ASP A 216 -3.87 11.44 19.45
CA ASP A 216 -3.27 11.23 20.77
C ASP A 216 -1.71 11.28 20.70
N VAL A 217 -1.09 10.85 19.59
CA VAL A 217 0.37 10.98 19.33
C VAL A 217 0.76 12.42 18.98
N LEU A 218 0.06 13.08 18.06
CA LEU A 218 0.30 14.48 17.67
C LEU A 218 0.20 15.44 18.86
N MET A 219 -0.67 15.15 19.83
CA MET A 219 -0.87 15.96 21.04
C MET A 219 -0.11 15.44 22.27
N GLN A 220 0.62 14.32 22.17
CA GLN A 220 1.14 13.54 23.32
C GLN A 220 0.17 13.46 24.50
N LYS A 221 -1.06 13.07 24.20
CA LYS A 221 -2.09 12.93 25.21
C LYS A 221 -1.78 11.70 26.07
N GLU A 222 -1.47 11.94 27.34
CA GLU A 222 -1.36 10.91 28.38
C GLU A 222 -2.50 9.88 28.21
N PRO A 223 -2.20 8.57 28.09
CA PRO A 223 -3.20 7.56 27.76
C PRO A 223 -4.29 7.57 28.84
N ASN A 224 -5.54 7.81 28.43
CA ASN A 224 -6.66 8.03 29.34
C ASN A 224 -6.81 6.83 30.31
N ASN A 225 -6.27 6.95 31.52
CA ASN A 225 -6.32 5.89 32.53
C ASN A 225 -7.72 5.86 33.18
N ALA A 226 -8.68 5.39 32.39
CA ALA A 226 -10.05 5.04 32.79
C ALA A 226 -10.09 3.74 33.64
N SER A 227 -9.04 3.51 34.42
CA SER A 227 -8.82 2.35 35.29
C SER A 227 -8.19 2.73 36.63
N SER A 228 -8.58 3.89 37.19
CA SER A 228 -8.35 4.25 38.60
C SER A 228 -9.20 3.42 39.60
N GLY A 229 -9.48 2.16 39.26
CA GLY A 229 -10.00 1.16 40.18
C GLY A 229 -8.85 0.47 40.90
N SER A 230 -8.80 0.58 42.22
CA SER A 230 -7.70 0.08 43.07
C SER A 230 -7.59 -1.45 43.09
N ALA A 231 -6.93 -2.05 42.10
CA ALA A 231 -6.41 -3.40 42.15
C ALA A 231 -4.98 -3.40 42.73
N ALA A 232 -4.68 -4.35 43.62
CA ALA A 232 -3.38 -4.41 44.30
C ALA A 232 -2.24 -4.79 43.34
N ALA A 233 -1.06 -4.19 43.54
CA ALA A 233 0.10 -4.38 42.67
C ALA A 233 0.74 -5.77 42.83
N THR A 234 0.30 -6.73 42.02
CA THR A 234 1.11 -7.90 41.66
C THR A 234 2.08 -7.47 40.55
N GLN A 235 3.31 -7.12 40.93
CA GLN A 235 4.37 -6.79 39.97
C GLN A 235 4.63 -7.98 39.02
N PRO A 236 4.53 -7.80 37.68
CA PRO A 236 5.18 -8.70 36.74
C PRO A 236 6.70 -8.64 36.96
N SER A 237 7.38 -9.79 36.92
CA SER A 237 8.83 -9.86 37.07
C SER A 237 9.54 -8.99 36.04
N GLN A 238 10.62 -8.30 36.44
CA GLN A 238 11.42 -7.47 35.54
C GLN A 238 12.08 -8.31 34.43
N THR A 239 11.58 -8.18 33.21
CA THR A 239 12.31 -8.51 31.98
C THR A 239 12.14 -7.37 30.98
N THR A 240 13.20 -6.58 30.81
CA THR A 240 13.43 -5.65 29.70
C THR A 240 12.40 -4.51 29.55
N GLN A 241 12.80 -3.30 29.95
CA GLN A 241 12.20 -2.07 29.38
C GLN A 241 12.29 -2.14 27.85
N PRO A 242 11.23 -1.83 27.09
CA PRO A 242 11.32 -1.81 25.63
C PRO A 242 12.39 -0.79 25.20
N SER A 243 13.18 -1.14 24.18
CA SER A 243 14.06 -0.16 23.55
C SER A 243 13.22 1.00 22.98
N GLN A 244 13.79 2.22 22.92
CA GLN A 244 13.07 3.37 22.36
C GLN A 244 12.53 3.06 20.95
N THR A 245 13.34 2.41 20.10
CA THR A 245 12.94 1.89 18.78
C THR A 245 11.74 0.93 18.85
N GLY A 246 11.73 -0.01 19.81
CA GLY A 246 10.59 -0.92 20.01
C GLY A 246 9.33 -0.22 20.57
N GLY A 247 9.49 0.90 21.26
CA GLY A 247 8.39 1.80 21.66
C GLY A 247 7.82 2.57 20.47
N ILE A 248 8.70 3.15 19.63
CA ILE A 248 8.35 3.85 18.40
C ILE A 248 7.61 2.91 17.44
N ASN A 249 8.17 1.75 17.12
CA ASN A 249 7.55 0.78 16.22
C ASN A 249 6.19 0.27 16.76
N ARG A 250 6.03 0.14 18.08
CA ARG A 250 4.73 -0.19 18.71
C ARG A 250 3.70 0.93 18.51
N MET A 251 4.11 2.19 18.59
CA MET A 251 3.24 3.32 18.29
C MET A 251 2.80 3.26 16.82
N VAL A 252 3.76 3.17 15.87
CA VAL A 252 3.49 3.12 14.43
C VAL A 252 2.54 1.98 14.07
N ALA A 253 2.83 0.76 14.52
CA ALA A 253 1.99 -0.44 14.33
C ALA A 253 0.68 -0.44 15.14
N SER A 254 0.42 0.59 15.96
CA SER A 254 -0.89 0.81 16.59
C SER A 254 -1.74 1.83 15.83
N VAL A 255 -1.11 2.84 15.21
CA VAL A 255 -1.77 3.88 14.39
C VAL A 255 -2.16 3.32 13.02
N ILE A 256 -1.27 2.58 12.37
CA ILE A 256 -1.54 1.92 11.08
C ILE A 256 -2.27 0.60 11.31
N SER A 257 -3.32 0.36 10.54
CA SER A 257 -3.97 -0.95 10.39
C SER A 257 -3.81 -1.46 8.96
N ALA A 258 -3.20 -2.64 8.80
CA ALA A 258 -3.01 -3.27 7.50
C ALA A 258 -4.24 -4.10 7.09
N ASN A 259 -4.82 -3.81 5.92
CA ASN A 259 -5.89 -4.60 5.33
C ASN A 259 -5.24 -5.53 4.29
N LEU A 260 -5.30 -6.86 4.51
CA LEU A 260 -4.62 -7.82 3.65
C LEU A 260 -5.08 -7.75 2.19
N ALA A 261 -4.17 -8.09 1.28
CA ALA A 261 -4.51 -8.35 -0.11
C ALA A 261 -5.28 -9.67 -0.27
N THR A 262 -6.01 -9.84 -1.38
CA THR A 262 -7.04 -10.89 -1.49
C THR A 262 -6.44 -12.30 -1.57
N GLY A 263 -5.33 -12.48 -2.29
CA GLY A 263 -4.57 -13.73 -2.32
C GLY A 263 -3.80 -13.97 -1.01
N ALA A 264 -3.30 -12.90 -0.39
CA ALA A 264 -2.71 -12.96 0.95
C ALA A 264 -3.73 -13.45 2.00
N GLN A 265 -4.98 -12.97 1.96
CA GLN A 265 -6.05 -13.45 2.83
C GLN A 265 -6.38 -14.92 2.55
N ALA A 266 -6.57 -15.31 1.29
CA ALA A 266 -6.84 -16.70 0.91
C ALA A 266 -5.73 -17.65 1.38
N ALA A 267 -4.46 -17.25 1.29
CA ALA A 267 -3.33 -18.04 1.78
C ALA A 267 -3.32 -18.16 3.32
N VAL A 268 -3.66 -17.10 4.05
CA VAL A 268 -3.78 -17.13 5.53
C VAL A 268 -4.95 -18.01 5.97
N GLU A 269 -6.05 -18.05 5.22
CA GLU A 269 -7.20 -18.92 5.47
C GLU A 269 -6.91 -20.39 5.12
N ALA A 270 -6.08 -20.67 4.11
CA ALA A 270 -5.73 -22.03 3.66
C ALA A 270 -4.55 -22.67 4.43
N ALA A 271 -3.62 -21.89 4.97
CA ALA A 271 -2.43 -22.40 5.69
C ALA A 271 -2.72 -23.34 6.89
N PRO A 272 -3.83 -23.19 7.66
CA PRO A 272 -4.21 -24.16 8.69
C PRO A 272 -4.61 -25.54 8.16
N SER A 273 -5.10 -25.64 6.92
CA SER A 273 -5.33 -26.91 6.21
C SER A 273 -4.01 -27.49 5.70
N HIS A 274 -3.22 -26.64 5.03
CA HIS A 274 -2.09 -27.06 4.19
C HIS A 274 -0.74 -26.75 4.82
N SER A 275 -0.26 -27.67 5.66
CA SER A 275 0.97 -27.47 6.47
C SER A 275 2.29 -27.28 5.69
N PHE A 276 2.30 -27.47 4.37
CA PHE A 276 3.44 -27.15 3.50
C PHE A 276 3.43 -25.69 3.01
N LEU A 277 2.28 -25.00 3.05
CA LEU A 277 2.14 -23.62 2.57
C LEU A 277 2.91 -22.67 3.50
N SER A 278 3.97 -22.06 2.97
CA SER A 278 4.86 -21.19 3.74
C SER A 278 4.41 -19.73 3.64
N LEU A 279 4.04 -19.11 4.77
CA LEU A 279 3.62 -17.71 4.81
C LEU A 279 4.83 -16.78 5.05
N VAL A 280 5.03 -15.82 4.15
CA VAL A 280 6.16 -14.88 4.18
C VAL A 280 5.58 -13.48 4.42
N ALA A 281 5.71 -12.92 5.62
CA ALA A 281 4.85 -11.81 6.03
C ALA A 281 5.56 -10.44 6.07
N ASP A 282 4.84 -9.38 5.65
CA ASP A 282 5.16 -8.01 6.03
C ASP A 282 5.03 -7.87 7.56
N PRO A 283 6.03 -7.31 8.27
CA PRO A 283 5.99 -7.14 9.72
C PRO A 283 4.82 -6.26 10.25
N TYR A 284 4.19 -5.43 9.41
CA TYR A 284 2.94 -4.74 9.76
C TYR A 284 1.70 -5.65 9.64
N CYS A 285 1.70 -6.62 8.73
CA CYS A 285 0.60 -7.56 8.49
C CYS A 285 0.52 -8.72 9.51
N LEU A 286 1.55 -8.93 10.35
CA LEU A 286 1.57 -10.00 11.36
C LEU A 286 0.41 -9.96 12.37
N SER A 287 -0.24 -8.81 12.57
CA SER A 287 -1.42 -8.67 13.42
C SER A 287 -2.67 -9.37 12.85
N ALA A 288 -2.73 -9.56 11.52
CA ALA A 288 -3.80 -10.28 10.83
C ALA A 288 -3.64 -11.82 10.88
N LEU A 289 -2.45 -12.34 11.21
CA LEU A 289 -2.18 -13.78 11.39
C LEU A 289 -2.74 -14.37 12.70
N ALA A 290 -3.84 -13.83 13.21
CA ALA A 290 -4.39 -14.16 14.53
C ALA A 290 -5.12 -15.52 14.54
N GLY A 291 -4.36 -16.61 14.64
CA GLY A 291 -4.90 -17.98 14.69
C GLY A 291 -3.83 -19.07 14.70
N SER A 292 -4.07 -20.14 13.95
CA SER A 292 -3.11 -21.24 13.76
C SER A 292 -2.06 -20.97 12.68
N ALA A 293 -2.27 -19.95 11.84
CA ALA A 293 -1.32 -19.53 10.82
C ALA A 293 -0.07 -18.88 11.45
N VAL A 294 1.12 -19.19 10.93
CA VAL A 294 2.39 -18.66 11.42
C VAL A 294 3.28 -18.31 10.24
N ALA A 295 3.88 -17.12 10.25
CA ALA A 295 4.87 -16.74 9.25
C ALA A 295 6.16 -17.57 9.41
N THR A 296 6.65 -18.16 8.32
CA THR A 296 7.95 -18.86 8.26
C THR A 296 9.10 -17.88 8.06
N SER A 297 8.84 -16.75 7.42
CA SER A 297 9.85 -15.74 7.05
C SER A 297 9.23 -14.34 7.00
N LEU A 298 10.08 -13.31 7.01
CA LEU A 298 9.66 -11.91 6.92
C LEU A 298 10.08 -11.27 5.60
N LEU A 299 9.20 -10.40 5.10
CA LEU A 299 9.42 -9.49 3.97
C LEU A 299 10.10 -8.19 4.45
N PRO A 300 10.54 -7.32 3.52
CA PRO A 300 10.87 -5.94 3.85
C PRO A 300 9.67 -5.22 4.48
N PRO A 301 9.90 -4.21 5.35
CA PRO A 301 8.82 -3.45 5.96
C PRO A 301 7.87 -2.89 4.89
N ALA A 302 6.57 -3.09 5.07
CA ALA A 302 5.52 -2.63 4.17
C ALA A 302 5.54 -3.20 2.74
N ASP A 303 6.29 -4.29 2.51
CA ASP A 303 6.58 -4.94 1.21
C ASP A 303 7.33 -4.05 0.19
N ALA A 304 8.36 -3.33 0.64
CA ALA A 304 9.12 -2.42 -0.19
C ALA A 304 9.89 -3.10 -1.34
N ASP A 305 9.60 -2.69 -2.57
CA ASP A 305 10.19 -3.20 -3.81
C ASP A 305 11.61 -2.66 -4.05
N PHE A 306 12.62 -3.51 -3.85
CA PHE A 306 14.01 -3.17 -4.15
C PHE A 306 14.30 -2.98 -5.65
N THR A 307 13.47 -3.51 -6.55
CA THR A 307 13.61 -3.32 -8.01
C THR A 307 13.19 -1.92 -8.44
N VAL A 308 12.21 -1.32 -7.75
CA VAL A 308 11.81 0.09 -7.92
C VAL A 308 12.72 1.04 -7.13
N TYR A 309 13.10 0.69 -5.90
CA TYR A 309 13.97 1.52 -5.05
C TYR A 309 15.36 1.77 -5.67
N ALA A 310 15.92 0.78 -6.36
CA ALA A 310 17.26 0.89 -6.95
C ALA A 310 17.34 1.67 -8.28
N GLN A 311 16.26 2.35 -8.70
CA GLN A 311 16.30 3.29 -9.82
C GLN A 311 17.09 4.55 -9.44
N SER A 312 17.95 5.03 -10.33
CA SER A 312 18.95 6.07 -10.04
C SER A 312 18.40 7.47 -9.79
N ASP A 313 17.17 7.75 -10.24
CA ASP A 313 16.72 9.11 -10.50
C ASP A 313 15.88 9.69 -9.34
N ALA A 314 15.50 8.85 -8.36
CA ALA A 314 14.71 9.23 -7.20
C ALA A 314 15.58 9.38 -5.94
N ASP A 315 15.60 10.58 -5.33
CA ASP A 315 16.26 10.80 -4.03
C ASP A 315 15.36 10.30 -2.88
N TRP A 316 15.40 8.98 -2.67
CA TRP A 316 14.71 8.33 -1.55
C TRP A 316 15.20 8.81 -0.18
N GLY A 317 16.45 9.27 -0.07
CA GLY A 317 17.02 9.80 1.17
C GLY A 317 16.34 11.11 1.59
N ALA A 318 16.09 12.01 0.64
CA ALA A 318 15.31 13.22 0.87
C ALA A 318 13.86 12.91 1.28
N ALA A 319 13.29 11.81 0.76
CA ALA A 319 11.97 11.28 1.13
C ALA A 319 11.91 10.55 2.50
N GLY A 320 13.03 10.49 3.23
CA GLY A 320 13.12 9.82 4.54
C GLY A 320 13.33 8.30 4.48
N ILE A 321 13.45 7.72 3.28
CA ILE A 321 13.67 6.28 3.08
C ILE A 321 15.18 6.01 3.02
N THR A 322 15.63 5.03 3.81
CA THR A 322 17.05 4.65 3.91
C THR A 322 17.20 3.13 3.88
N THR A 323 18.41 2.63 3.58
CA THR A 323 18.71 1.19 3.71
C THR A 323 18.40 0.64 5.12
N ASN A 324 18.53 1.46 6.15
CA ASN A 324 18.12 1.12 7.52
C ASN A 324 16.60 0.94 7.65
N SER A 325 15.78 1.82 7.09
CA SER A 325 14.31 1.70 7.18
C SER A 325 13.75 0.52 6.38
N LEU A 326 14.49 0.03 5.39
CA LEU A 326 14.18 -1.18 4.62
C LEU A 326 14.75 -2.48 5.24
N SER A 327 15.65 -2.37 6.23
CA SER A 327 16.51 -3.48 6.67
C SER A 327 15.81 -4.65 7.37
N GLU A 328 16.44 -5.83 7.34
CA GLU A 328 16.00 -6.99 8.14
C GLU A 328 15.93 -6.68 9.65
N ALA A 329 16.82 -5.82 10.15
CA ALA A 329 16.83 -5.37 11.53
C ALA A 329 15.60 -4.51 11.86
N GLN A 330 15.20 -3.62 10.95
CA GLN A 330 13.97 -2.85 11.09
C GLN A 330 12.75 -3.77 10.99
N ALA A 331 12.69 -4.69 10.02
CA ALA A 331 11.60 -5.66 9.89
C ALA A 331 11.43 -6.52 11.17
N SER A 332 12.52 -7.05 11.71
CA SER A 332 12.56 -7.79 12.98
C SER A 332 12.06 -6.97 14.17
N SER A 333 12.45 -5.70 14.25
CA SER A 333 12.05 -4.81 15.34
C SER A 333 10.58 -4.37 15.25
N ILE A 334 10.01 -4.22 14.05
CA ILE A 334 8.57 -4.02 13.83
C ILE A 334 7.82 -5.31 14.18
N ALA A 335 8.28 -6.48 13.71
CA ALA A 335 7.64 -7.77 14.01
C ALA A 335 7.56 -8.06 15.52
N THR A 336 8.62 -7.72 16.25
CA THR A 336 8.67 -7.81 17.72
C THR A 336 7.67 -6.85 18.38
N ALA A 337 7.48 -5.65 17.84
CA ALA A 337 6.47 -4.71 18.33
C ALA A 337 5.04 -5.22 18.05
N SER A 338 4.71 -5.54 16.80
CA SER A 338 3.38 -6.00 16.34
C SER A 338 2.90 -7.25 17.07
N SER A 339 3.72 -8.31 17.13
CA SER A 339 3.36 -9.59 17.74
C SER A 339 3.02 -9.48 19.23
N SER A 340 3.71 -8.60 19.95
CA SER A 340 3.52 -8.38 21.39
C SER A 340 2.20 -7.67 21.77
N ALA A 341 1.38 -7.26 20.79
CA ALA A 341 0.05 -6.72 21.03
C ALA A 341 -1.05 -7.80 21.06
N THR A 342 -0.89 -8.89 20.29
CA THR A 342 -2.02 -9.83 20.02
C THR A 342 -1.63 -11.31 19.94
N SER A 343 -0.39 -11.68 19.59
CA SER A 343 0.03 -13.09 19.39
C SER A 343 1.56 -13.27 19.47
N PRO A 344 2.12 -13.59 20.66
CA PRO A 344 3.57 -13.70 20.86
C PRO A 344 4.27 -14.78 20.01
N GLN A 345 3.53 -15.78 19.52
CA GLN A 345 4.08 -16.92 18.80
C GLN A 345 4.41 -16.63 17.32
N ALA A 346 3.87 -15.55 16.73
CA ALA A 346 4.08 -15.22 15.31
C ALA A 346 5.53 -14.80 15.03
N ALA A 347 6.07 -13.81 15.75
CA ALA A 347 7.45 -13.34 15.57
C ALA A 347 8.50 -14.26 16.24
N SER A 348 8.10 -15.12 17.18
CA SER A 348 9.02 -16.03 17.90
C SER A 348 9.55 -17.21 17.06
N ARG A 349 9.23 -17.25 15.75
CA ARG A 349 9.63 -18.31 14.81
C ARG A 349 10.27 -17.82 13.51
N THR A 350 10.01 -16.57 13.12
CA THR A 350 10.59 -15.97 11.91
C THR A 350 12.09 -15.74 12.09
N SER A 351 12.91 -16.60 11.47
CA SER A 351 14.38 -16.55 11.54
C SER A 351 15.04 -16.29 10.18
N ARG A 352 14.23 -16.03 9.14
CA ARG A 352 14.66 -15.75 7.77
C ARG A 352 14.01 -14.47 7.26
N PHE A 353 14.78 -13.73 6.47
CA PHE A 353 14.37 -12.54 5.77
C PHE A 353 14.58 -12.78 4.27
N VAL A 354 13.58 -12.46 3.45
CA VAL A 354 13.66 -12.58 1.98
C VAL A 354 13.10 -11.31 1.36
N ALA A 355 13.75 -10.79 0.32
CA ALA A 355 13.17 -9.73 -0.49
C ALA A 355 12.38 -10.36 -1.65
N TRP A 356 11.19 -9.83 -1.94
CA TRP A 356 10.30 -10.35 -2.98
C TRP A 356 10.42 -9.51 -4.27
N GLN A 357 10.31 -10.12 -5.45
CA GLN A 357 10.31 -9.37 -6.71
C GLN A 357 9.01 -8.58 -6.83
N GLY A 358 9.15 -7.31 -7.22
CA GLY A 358 8.03 -6.43 -7.45
C GLY A 358 7.74 -6.11 -8.92
N LYS A 359 7.66 -4.81 -9.22
CA LYS A 359 7.27 -4.26 -10.53
C LYS A 359 8.37 -4.34 -11.59
N GLY A 360 9.62 -4.59 -11.20
CA GLY A 360 10.76 -4.71 -12.09
C GLY A 360 11.54 -6.03 -11.97
N ASN A 361 12.57 -6.16 -12.79
CA ASN A 361 13.53 -7.27 -12.77
C ASN A 361 14.60 -7.08 -11.68
N TRP A 362 15.13 -8.18 -11.16
CA TRP A 362 16.28 -8.19 -10.26
C TRP A 362 17.58 -7.82 -11.00
N THR A 363 17.82 -6.53 -11.17
CA THR A 363 19.09 -5.98 -11.69
C THR A 363 20.21 -6.05 -10.65
N ALA A 364 21.46 -5.88 -11.09
CA ALA A 364 22.62 -5.81 -10.18
C ALA A 364 22.51 -4.71 -9.11
N ALA A 365 21.86 -3.58 -9.44
CA ALA A 365 21.59 -2.50 -8.50
C ALA A 365 20.53 -2.90 -7.46
N ALA A 366 19.42 -3.51 -7.88
CA ALA A 366 18.36 -4.00 -7.00
C ALA A 366 18.86 -5.07 -6.03
N LEU A 367 19.64 -6.04 -6.53
CA LEU A 367 20.28 -7.08 -5.73
C LEU A 367 21.27 -6.49 -4.71
N THR A 368 22.06 -5.50 -5.11
CA THR A 368 23.00 -4.81 -4.22
C THR A 368 22.26 -4.00 -3.14
N ALA A 369 21.16 -3.34 -3.48
CA ALA A 369 20.34 -2.59 -2.51
C ALA A 369 19.65 -3.51 -1.48
N ALA A 370 19.08 -4.64 -1.92
CA ALA A 370 18.52 -5.66 -1.05
C ALA A 370 19.58 -6.23 -0.10
N GLN A 371 20.77 -6.55 -0.61
CA GLN A 371 21.88 -7.08 0.19
C GLN A 371 22.44 -6.03 1.19
N GLN A 372 22.49 -4.75 0.83
CA GLN A 372 22.85 -3.66 1.75
C GLN A 372 21.83 -3.47 2.89
N ALA A 373 20.57 -3.85 2.66
CA ALA A 373 19.52 -3.93 3.69
C ALA A 373 19.51 -5.28 4.46
N GLY A 374 20.44 -6.20 4.14
CA GLY A 374 20.66 -7.49 4.81
C GLY A 374 20.06 -8.71 4.09
N TYR A 375 19.24 -8.52 3.06
CA TYR A 375 18.56 -9.63 2.37
C TYR A 375 19.54 -10.41 1.47
N THR A 376 20.05 -11.52 2.00
CA THR A 376 20.95 -12.45 1.30
C THR A 376 20.22 -13.45 0.40
N THR A 377 18.89 -13.48 0.44
CA THR A 377 18.04 -14.33 -0.40
C THR A 377 16.90 -13.49 -0.99
N VAL A 378 16.65 -13.65 -2.29
CA VAL A 378 15.56 -12.97 -3.00
C VAL A 378 14.66 -13.96 -3.72
N VAL A 379 13.38 -13.63 -3.88
CA VAL A 379 12.40 -14.37 -4.70
C VAL A 379 12.26 -13.70 -6.06
N SER A 380 12.38 -14.45 -7.15
CA SER A 380 12.05 -14.00 -8.50
C SER A 380 10.74 -14.65 -8.96
N LEU A 381 9.79 -13.83 -9.39
CA LEU A 381 8.51 -14.23 -9.98
C LEU A 381 8.60 -14.36 -11.51
N HIS A 382 9.47 -13.57 -12.14
CA HIS A 382 9.69 -13.55 -13.58
C HIS A 382 11.11 -13.03 -13.90
N GLY A 383 11.80 -13.68 -14.83
CA GLY A 383 13.21 -13.39 -15.14
C GLY A 383 14.21 -14.17 -14.26
N ASN A 384 15.49 -13.81 -14.39
CA ASN A 384 16.65 -14.31 -13.62
C ASN A 384 16.98 -15.83 -13.63
N THR A 385 16.14 -16.67 -14.22
CA THR A 385 16.30 -18.16 -14.29
C THR A 385 17.55 -18.68 -15.01
N GLY A 386 18.26 -17.85 -15.80
CA GLY A 386 19.41 -18.28 -16.61
C GLY A 386 19.07 -19.09 -17.86
N THR A 387 17.95 -19.83 -17.85
CA THR A 387 17.37 -20.51 -19.00
C THR A 387 15.98 -19.95 -19.34
N ALA A 388 15.57 -20.05 -20.59
CA ALA A 388 14.21 -19.70 -21.00
C ALA A 388 13.23 -20.78 -20.50
N THR A 389 12.40 -20.43 -19.51
CA THR A 389 11.05 -20.99 -19.16
C THR A 389 10.83 -22.52 -19.14
N SER A 390 11.86 -23.37 -19.20
CA SER A 390 11.69 -24.82 -19.28
C SER A 390 12.85 -25.65 -18.69
N THR A 391 13.12 -25.53 -17.38
CA THR A 391 13.72 -26.61 -16.56
C THR A 391 13.42 -26.43 -15.06
N TYR A 392 13.50 -27.52 -14.29
CA TYR A 392 13.11 -27.60 -12.87
C TYR A 392 14.19 -27.03 -11.92
N HIS A 393 14.56 -25.76 -12.12
CA HIS A 393 15.63 -25.06 -11.40
C HIS A 393 15.10 -23.91 -10.53
N ALA A 394 14.35 -24.26 -9.48
CA ALA A 394 13.82 -23.31 -8.49
C ALA A 394 14.89 -22.51 -7.72
N VAL A 395 16.18 -22.80 -7.88
CA VAL A 395 17.28 -22.09 -7.21
C VAL A 395 18.46 -21.78 -8.15
N THR A 396 18.95 -20.55 -8.06
CA THR A 396 20.22 -20.07 -8.64
C THR A 396 20.93 -19.17 -7.62
N HIS A 397 22.17 -18.77 -7.89
CA HIS A 397 22.89 -17.78 -7.09
C HIS A 397 23.57 -16.73 -7.97
N THR A 398 23.99 -15.63 -7.37
CA THR A 398 24.85 -14.63 -8.03
C THR A 398 25.78 -13.97 -7.01
N ILE A 399 26.89 -13.42 -7.47
CA ILE A 399 27.86 -12.70 -6.63
C ILE A 399 27.75 -11.21 -6.94
N THR A 400 27.52 -10.42 -5.90
CA THR A 400 27.52 -8.95 -5.88
C THR A 400 28.70 -8.45 -5.04
N ASP A 401 28.94 -7.13 -5.02
CA ASP A 401 30.09 -6.53 -4.33
C ASP A 401 30.14 -6.76 -2.81
N GLN A 402 29.04 -7.17 -2.15
CA GLN A 402 29.03 -7.53 -0.71
C GLN A 402 29.00 -9.06 -0.46
N GLY A 403 28.94 -9.91 -1.49
CA GLY A 403 28.96 -11.37 -1.36
C GLY A 403 27.94 -12.11 -2.23
N SER A 404 27.64 -13.37 -1.85
CA SER A 404 26.63 -14.18 -2.54
C SER A 404 25.20 -13.69 -2.24
N VAL A 405 24.32 -13.82 -3.23
CA VAL A 405 22.86 -13.69 -3.10
C VAL A 405 22.21 -14.94 -3.70
N GLY A 406 21.40 -15.65 -2.91
CA GLY A 406 20.59 -16.76 -3.39
C GLY A 406 19.30 -16.25 -4.04
N ILE A 407 18.93 -16.81 -5.19
CA ILE A 407 17.71 -16.45 -5.93
C ILE A 407 16.77 -17.67 -5.98
N LEU A 408 15.53 -17.47 -5.53
CA LEU A 408 14.46 -18.47 -5.57
C LEU A 408 13.58 -18.19 -6.79
N ASN A 409 13.69 -19.01 -7.84
CA ASN A 409 12.97 -18.79 -9.09
C ASN A 409 11.61 -19.51 -9.05
N ALA A 410 10.52 -18.74 -8.97
CA ALA A 410 9.18 -19.29 -9.05
C ALA A 410 8.86 -19.71 -10.50
N GLU A 411 8.15 -20.81 -10.69
CA GLU A 411 7.66 -21.20 -12.02
C GLU A 411 6.41 -20.38 -12.34
N SER A 412 6.53 -19.47 -13.31
CA SER A 412 5.53 -18.46 -13.65
C SER A 412 4.15 -19.03 -13.99
N THR A 413 4.10 -20.19 -14.68
CA THR A 413 2.85 -20.82 -15.12
C THR A 413 2.07 -21.34 -13.93
N LEU A 414 2.69 -22.20 -13.11
CA LEU A 414 2.11 -22.75 -11.88
C LEU A 414 1.80 -21.66 -10.86
N SER A 415 2.59 -20.59 -10.81
CA SER A 415 2.35 -19.42 -9.96
C SER A 415 1.08 -18.66 -10.39
N SER A 416 0.92 -18.40 -11.70
CA SER A 416 -0.32 -17.80 -12.26
C SER A 416 -1.56 -18.67 -11.98
N LEU A 417 -1.46 -19.97 -12.25
CA LEU A 417 -2.55 -20.94 -12.09
C LEU A 417 -2.98 -21.12 -10.63
N THR A 418 -2.02 -21.26 -9.70
CA THR A 418 -2.30 -21.34 -8.25
C THR A 418 -2.87 -20.02 -7.72
N SER A 419 -2.53 -18.90 -8.36
CA SER A 419 -3.09 -17.58 -8.07
C SER A 419 -4.46 -17.33 -8.70
N GLY A 420 -5.07 -18.34 -9.36
CA GLY A 420 -6.43 -18.26 -9.90
C GLY A 420 -6.55 -17.72 -11.33
N ASN A 421 -5.42 -17.42 -11.99
CA ASN A 421 -5.37 -16.89 -13.35
C ASN A 421 -5.10 -18.02 -14.37
N ALA A 422 -5.45 -17.82 -15.64
CA ALA A 422 -5.03 -18.71 -16.73
C ALA A 422 -3.52 -18.53 -17.05
N SER A 423 -2.89 -19.51 -17.72
CA SER A 423 -1.52 -19.34 -18.23
C SER A 423 -1.44 -18.32 -19.37
N SER A 424 -2.47 -18.24 -20.22
CA SER A 424 -2.66 -17.19 -21.22
C SER A 424 -4.15 -17.00 -21.53
N SER A 425 -4.50 -15.93 -22.26
CA SER A 425 -5.88 -15.67 -22.69
C SER A 425 -6.43 -16.66 -23.73
N ALA A 426 -5.55 -17.41 -24.41
CA ALA A 426 -5.92 -18.47 -25.33
C ALA A 426 -6.17 -19.82 -24.64
N ALA A 427 -5.67 -20.01 -23.40
CA ALA A 427 -5.91 -21.21 -22.59
C ALA A 427 -7.32 -21.20 -21.96
N THR A 428 -8.35 -21.29 -22.80
CA THR A 428 -9.77 -21.05 -22.43
C THR A 428 -10.24 -21.90 -21.25
N ALA A 429 -9.83 -23.18 -21.20
CA ALA A 429 -10.17 -24.10 -20.12
C ALA A 429 -9.65 -23.65 -18.74
N GLU A 430 -8.51 -22.96 -18.68
CA GLU A 430 -7.85 -22.51 -17.46
C GLU A 430 -8.51 -21.26 -16.84
N ASN A 431 -9.53 -20.69 -17.48
CA ASN A 431 -10.42 -19.72 -16.84
C ASN A 431 -11.25 -20.36 -15.71
N SER A 432 -11.39 -21.70 -15.66
CA SER A 432 -12.05 -22.40 -14.56
C SER A 432 -11.08 -23.08 -13.59
N THR A 433 -11.47 -23.16 -12.32
CA THR A 433 -10.80 -23.93 -11.27
C THR A 433 -10.48 -25.36 -11.70
N ALA A 434 -11.43 -26.03 -12.36
CA ALA A 434 -11.26 -27.41 -12.82
C ALA A 434 -10.18 -27.54 -13.92
N GLY A 435 -10.11 -26.58 -14.85
CA GLY A 435 -9.05 -26.53 -15.85
C GLY A 435 -7.68 -26.22 -15.24
N ARG A 436 -7.60 -25.22 -14.33
CA ARG A 436 -6.34 -24.88 -13.64
C ARG A 436 -5.80 -26.02 -12.81
N ILE A 437 -6.65 -26.69 -12.01
CA ILE A 437 -6.24 -27.87 -11.24
C ILE A 437 -5.72 -28.96 -12.19
N SER A 438 -6.44 -29.25 -13.27
CA SER A 438 -6.02 -30.25 -14.26
C SER A 438 -4.66 -29.90 -14.88
N ARG A 439 -4.41 -28.62 -15.20
CA ARG A 439 -3.11 -28.12 -15.69
C ARG A 439 -2.00 -28.20 -14.64
N ILE A 440 -2.24 -27.76 -13.40
CA ILE A 440 -1.26 -27.77 -12.30
C ILE A 440 -0.78 -29.20 -12.05
N ILE A 441 -1.72 -30.13 -11.88
CA ILE A 441 -1.46 -31.55 -11.63
C ILE A 441 -0.71 -32.19 -12.81
N ALA A 442 -1.09 -31.86 -14.05
CA ALA A 442 -0.40 -32.32 -15.24
C ALA A 442 1.04 -31.78 -15.32
N GLN A 443 1.27 -30.50 -14.98
CA GLN A 443 2.58 -29.86 -15.10
C GLN A 443 3.55 -30.29 -13.98
N THR A 444 3.07 -30.58 -12.76
CA THR A 444 3.94 -31.19 -11.75
C THR A 444 4.35 -32.62 -12.10
N SER A 445 3.59 -33.34 -12.95
CA SER A 445 3.95 -34.70 -13.36
C SER A 445 5.22 -34.80 -14.21
N LEU A 446 5.61 -33.74 -14.96
CA LEU A 446 6.81 -33.81 -15.82
C LEU A 446 8.12 -33.90 -15.02
N GLY A 447 8.17 -33.35 -13.81
CA GLY A 447 9.38 -33.34 -12.98
C GLY A 447 9.91 -34.76 -12.71
N SER A 448 9.00 -35.67 -12.38
CA SER A 448 9.30 -37.10 -12.18
C SER A 448 9.61 -37.87 -13.47
N VAL A 449 9.23 -37.36 -14.65
CA VAL A 449 9.61 -37.92 -15.95
C VAL A 449 11.04 -37.53 -16.34
N THR A 450 11.49 -36.32 -15.98
CA THR A 450 12.77 -35.78 -16.44
C THR A 450 14.04 -36.35 -15.76
N GLN A 451 13.92 -37.00 -14.60
CA GLN A 451 15.09 -37.41 -13.78
C GLN A 451 15.95 -38.56 -14.35
N VAL A 452 15.53 -39.23 -15.43
CA VAL A 452 16.10 -40.53 -15.85
C VAL A 452 17.55 -40.43 -16.41
N SER A 453 18.08 -39.22 -16.66
CA SER A 453 19.31 -39.01 -17.45
C SER A 453 20.62 -38.89 -16.65
N ASP A 454 20.65 -38.15 -15.54
CA ASP A 454 21.91 -37.64 -14.95
C ASP A 454 22.28 -38.29 -13.61
N SER A 455 22.85 -39.49 -13.67
CA SER A 455 23.27 -40.32 -12.53
C SER A 455 24.46 -39.78 -11.69
N ASN A 456 24.84 -38.52 -11.87
CA ASN A 456 26.01 -37.87 -11.24
C ASN A 456 25.68 -36.52 -10.55
N SER A 457 24.41 -36.17 -10.36
CA SER A 457 24.03 -34.96 -9.60
C SER A 457 22.94 -35.26 -8.56
N GLU A 458 23.00 -34.60 -7.40
CA GLU A 458 21.96 -34.62 -6.38
C GLU A 458 20.82 -33.61 -6.67
N ALA A 459 20.63 -33.29 -7.96
CA ALA A 459 19.71 -32.27 -8.45
C ALA A 459 18.28 -32.83 -8.59
N TYR A 460 17.64 -33.08 -7.44
CA TYR A 460 16.19 -33.33 -7.39
C TYR A 460 15.43 -32.21 -8.12
N SER A 461 14.49 -32.61 -8.98
CA SER A 461 13.62 -31.68 -9.73
C SER A 461 12.78 -30.85 -8.76
N ARG A 462 13.17 -29.58 -8.55
CA ARG A 462 12.51 -28.64 -7.64
C ARG A 462 11.66 -27.62 -8.38
N LEU A 463 10.42 -27.52 -7.96
CA LEU A 463 9.49 -26.44 -8.29
C LEU A 463 9.31 -25.53 -7.09
N PHE A 464 9.34 -24.23 -7.34
CA PHE A 464 8.85 -23.22 -6.41
C PHE A 464 7.63 -22.55 -7.03
N ILE A 465 6.55 -22.45 -6.26
CA ILE A 465 5.31 -21.79 -6.65
C ILE A 465 5.13 -20.60 -5.71
N ALA A 466 5.06 -19.41 -6.31
CA ALA A 466 4.76 -18.18 -5.60
C ALA A 466 3.30 -17.82 -5.81
N ILE A 467 2.57 -17.54 -4.73
CA ILE A 467 1.20 -17.04 -4.82
C ILE A 467 1.24 -15.51 -4.96
N ASP A 468 0.51 -14.96 -5.93
CA ASP A 468 0.31 -13.52 -6.08
C ASP A 468 -0.59 -13.01 -4.94
N PRO A 469 -0.12 -12.06 -4.10
CA PRO A 469 -0.90 -11.58 -2.96
C PRO A 469 -2.14 -10.80 -3.39
N SER A 470 -2.13 -10.19 -4.58
CA SER A 470 -3.19 -9.33 -5.10
C SER A 470 -4.36 -10.11 -5.72
N SER A 471 -4.13 -11.39 -6.04
CA SER A 471 -5.04 -12.20 -6.86
C SER A 471 -6.34 -12.58 -6.15
N ASN A 472 -7.30 -13.10 -6.92
CA ASN A 472 -8.63 -13.48 -6.42
C ASN A 472 -8.78 -15.02 -6.33
N CYS A 473 -7.78 -15.71 -5.77
CA CYS A 473 -7.74 -17.18 -5.63
C CYS A 473 -8.68 -17.73 -4.53
N SER A 474 -9.98 -17.44 -4.63
CA SER A 474 -11.01 -17.95 -3.69
C SER A 474 -11.15 -19.48 -3.69
N ASP A 475 -10.52 -20.17 -4.66
CA ASP A 475 -10.44 -21.61 -4.82
C ASP A 475 -9.12 -22.22 -4.33
N LEU A 476 -8.23 -21.44 -3.70
CA LEU A 476 -6.88 -21.87 -3.31
C LEU A 476 -6.86 -23.16 -2.46
N ASP A 477 -7.70 -23.27 -1.43
CA ASP A 477 -7.83 -24.48 -0.59
C ASP A 477 -8.20 -25.73 -1.43
N THR A 478 -9.03 -25.57 -2.47
CA THR A 478 -9.37 -26.65 -3.41
C THR A 478 -8.22 -26.99 -4.36
N VAL A 479 -7.44 -25.99 -4.80
CA VAL A 479 -6.23 -26.20 -5.62
C VAL A 479 -5.15 -26.94 -4.82
N LEU A 480 -4.89 -26.50 -3.59
CA LEU A 480 -3.90 -27.09 -2.68
C LEU A 480 -4.30 -28.51 -2.24
N SER A 481 -5.56 -28.72 -1.85
CA SER A 481 -6.11 -30.07 -1.57
C SER A 481 -6.00 -31.02 -2.76
N SER A 482 -6.16 -30.51 -3.99
CA SER A 482 -5.98 -31.32 -5.19
C SER A 482 -4.51 -31.71 -5.40
N LEU A 483 -3.57 -30.80 -5.11
CA LEU A 483 -2.14 -31.05 -5.23
C LEU A 483 -1.59 -31.96 -4.12
N GLU A 484 -2.19 -31.96 -2.92
CA GLU A 484 -1.92 -32.97 -1.87
C GLU A 484 -2.26 -34.40 -2.31
N SER A 485 -3.21 -34.57 -3.23
CA SER A 485 -3.61 -35.90 -3.74
C SER A 485 -2.67 -36.51 -4.78
N ALA A 486 -1.64 -35.78 -5.22
CA ALA A 486 -0.70 -36.23 -6.25
C ALA A 486 0.49 -37.02 -5.66
N HIS A 487 0.47 -38.35 -5.74
CA HIS A 487 1.46 -39.24 -5.11
C HIS A 487 2.92 -39.10 -5.60
N TRP A 488 3.17 -38.35 -6.67
CA TRP A 488 4.51 -38.03 -7.19
C TRP A 488 5.06 -36.69 -6.67
N VAL A 489 4.25 -35.91 -5.97
CA VAL A 489 4.67 -34.64 -5.34
C VAL A 489 5.29 -34.95 -3.98
N SER A 490 6.32 -34.20 -3.61
CA SER A 490 6.91 -34.24 -2.27
C SER A 490 7.22 -32.82 -1.81
N TRP A 491 6.97 -32.52 -0.55
CA TRP A 491 6.89 -31.14 -0.07
C TRP A 491 8.20 -30.68 0.59
N ASP A 492 8.93 -29.78 -0.07
CA ASP A 492 10.12 -29.11 0.48
C ASP A 492 9.69 -27.83 1.22
N SER A 493 10.15 -27.62 2.46
CA SER A 493 9.87 -26.38 3.20
C SER A 493 10.60 -25.18 2.60
N PHE A 494 10.07 -23.97 2.81
CA PHE A 494 10.71 -22.74 2.31
C PHE A 494 12.13 -22.53 2.88
N ASP A 495 12.39 -22.91 4.14
CA ASP A 495 13.75 -22.98 4.71
C ASP A 495 14.68 -23.92 3.91
N THR A 496 14.18 -25.05 3.44
CA THR A 496 14.94 -26.02 2.64
C THR A 496 15.32 -25.40 1.29
N LEU A 497 14.38 -24.69 0.66
CA LEU A 497 14.61 -23.98 -0.60
C LEU A 497 15.61 -22.82 -0.45
N ILE A 498 15.48 -22.00 0.61
CA ILE A 498 16.46 -20.95 0.96
C ILE A 498 17.85 -21.54 1.15
N ASN A 499 17.98 -22.63 1.91
CA ASN A 499 19.27 -23.29 2.14
C ASN A 499 19.85 -23.89 0.84
N ALA A 500 19.01 -24.39 -0.07
CA ALA A 500 19.45 -24.88 -1.38
C ALA A 500 20.01 -23.74 -2.25
N ALA A 501 19.38 -22.56 -2.25
CA ALA A 501 19.85 -21.40 -3.01
C ALA A 501 21.19 -20.85 -2.53
N GLN A 502 21.42 -20.82 -1.21
CA GLN A 502 22.70 -20.43 -0.62
C GLN A 502 23.87 -21.38 -0.96
N ASN A 503 23.58 -22.57 -1.49
CA ASN A 503 24.56 -23.56 -1.94
C ASN A 503 24.44 -23.87 -3.44
N ALA A 504 23.62 -23.12 -4.19
CA ALA A 504 23.40 -23.40 -5.61
C ALA A 504 24.68 -23.22 -6.42
N GLN A 505 24.93 -24.15 -7.35
CA GLN A 505 26.11 -24.13 -8.25
C GLN A 505 25.78 -23.50 -9.61
N ASN A 506 24.55 -23.02 -9.80
CA ASN A 506 24.07 -22.40 -11.02
C ASN A 506 24.14 -20.87 -10.90
N ASP A 507 24.84 -20.22 -11.83
CA ASP A 507 24.85 -18.77 -11.96
C ASP A 507 23.51 -18.25 -12.51
N ALA A 508 22.95 -17.22 -11.88
CA ALA A 508 21.77 -16.51 -12.38
C ALA A 508 22.16 -15.51 -13.49
N ILE A 509 21.35 -15.42 -14.55
CA ILE A 509 21.48 -14.30 -15.51
C ILE A 509 20.76 -13.09 -14.91
N VAL A 510 21.54 -12.13 -14.43
CA VAL A 510 21.07 -10.85 -13.90
C VAL A 510 20.78 -9.88 -15.07
N PRO A 511 19.54 -9.40 -15.27
CA PRO A 511 19.23 -8.41 -16.29
C PRO A 511 19.94 -7.07 -16.05
N ALA A 512 20.37 -6.43 -17.14
CA ALA A 512 20.91 -5.07 -17.10
C ALA A 512 19.82 -3.98 -17.05
N ASP A 513 18.60 -4.33 -17.46
CA ASP A 513 17.43 -3.45 -17.54
C ASP A 513 16.39 -3.86 -16.49
N SER A 514 15.80 -2.90 -15.80
CA SER A 514 14.76 -3.15 -14.79
C SER A 514 13.43 -3.56 -15.40
N GLY A 515 13.19 -3.32 -16.70
CA GLY A 515 11.89 -3.56 -17.35
C GLY A 515 10.77 -2.63 -16.87
N ILE A 516 11.08 -1.66 -16.01
CA ILE A 516 10.11 -0.70 -15.47
C ILE A 516 9.73 0.29 -16.57
N SER A 517 8.43 0.50 -16.79
CA SER A 517 7.97 1.39 -17.86
C SER A 517 8.31 2.86 -17.55
N PRO A 518 8.49 3.73 -18.57
CA PRO A 518 8.71 5.16 -18.35
C PRO A 518 7.61 5.82 -17.52
N GLU A 519 6.34 5.47 -17.76
CA GLU A 519 5.18 5.97 -16.99
C GLU A 519 5.24 5.54 -15.51
N THR A 520 5.71 4.32 -15.23
CA THR A 520 5.96 3.84 -13.86
C THR A 520 7.12 4.61 -13.21
N SER A 521 8.20 4.88 -13.95
CA SER A 521 9.37 5.61 -13.45
C SER A 521 9.06 7.08 -13.16
N ASP A 522 8.39 7.78 -14.08
CA ASP A 522 7.90 9.16 -13.90
C ASP A 522 6.97 9.27 -12.67
N SER A 523 6.05 8.30 -12.51
CA SER A 523 5.15 8.23 -11.35
C SER A 523 5.89 7.99 -10.02
N THR A 524 6.88 7.08 -10.03
CA THR A 524 7.77 6.81 -8.90
C THR A 524 8.57 8.07 -8.51
N LEU A 525 9.11 8.79 -9.48
CA LEU A 525 9.87 10.02 -9.29
C LEU A 525 8.99 11.15 -8.73
N ALA A 526 7.77 11.32 -9.24
CA ALA A 526 6.81 12.30 -8.74
C ALA A 526 6.37 11.99 -7.29
N ALA A 527 6.20 10.71 -6.94
CA ALA A 527 5.94 10.28 -5.58
C ALA A 527 7.13 10.60 -4.65
N ALA A 528 8.36 10.25 -5.05
CA ALA A 528 9.58 10.54 -4.29
C ALA A 528 9.75 12.05 -4.03
N GLN A 529 9.51 12.91 -5.04
CA GLN A 529 9.57 14.37 -4.88
C GLN A 529 8.49 14.92 -3.93
N SER A 530 7.28 14.37 -3.96
CA SER A 530 6.18 14.75 -3.07
C SER A 530 6.46 14.33 -1.63
N LEU A 531 6.98 13.11 -1.43
CA LEU A 531 7.44 12.61 -0.14
C LEU A 531 8.59 13.48 0.41
N ALA A 532 9.62 13.75 -0.38
CA ALA A 532 10.74 14.61 0.01
C ALA A 532 10.30 16.02 0.41
N SER A 533 9.29 16.58 -0.27
CA SER A 533 8.68 17.86 0.10
C SER A 533 8.00 17.77 1.47
N SER A 534 7.14 16.77 1.70
CA SER A 534 6.46 16.58 3.00
C SER A 534 7.41 16.26 4.16
N HIS A 535 8.47 15.49 3.89
CA HIS A 535 9.53 15.19 4.86
C HIS A 535 10.29 16.47 5.23
N THR A 536 10.63 17.30 4.24
CA THR A 536 11.25 18.61 4.46
C THR A 536 10.36 19.54 5.29
N GLU A 537 9.05 19.57 5.06
CA GLU A 537 8.11 20.35 5.86
C GLU A 537 8.03 19.86 7.32
N LEU A 538 8.01 18.55 7.54
CA LEU A 538 7.99 17.90 8.85
C LEU A 538 9.29 18.16 9.63
N THR A 539 10.46 17.96 9.01
CA THR A 539 11.77 18.31 9.63
C THR A 539 11.91 19.82 9.84
N ARG A 540 11.36 20.67 8.96
CA ARG A 540 11.36 22.13 9.15
C ARG A 540 10.56 22.51 10.39
N PHE A 541 9.37 21.95 10.60
CA PHE A 541 8.62 22.18 11.83
C PHE A 541 9.47 21.86 13.08
N PHE A 542 10.19 20.74 13.06
CA PHE A 542 11.07 20.33 14.16
C PHE A 542 12.32 21.19 14.36
N THR A 543 12.80 21.88 13.33
CA THR A 543 14.07 22.64 13.37
C THR A 543 13.89 24.17 13.38
N SER A 544 12.72 24.70 13.00
CA SER A 544 12.45 26.14 12.93
C SER A 544 11.16 26.63 13.58
N VAL A 545 10.21 25.73 13.90
CA VAL A 545 8.91 26.10 14.51
C VAL A 545 8.85 25.72 15.99
N LEU A 546 9.43 24.59 16.41
CA LEU A 546 9.66 24.37 17.85
C LEU A 546 10.65 25.41 18.39
N ALA A 547 10.38 25.90 19.60
CA ALA A 547 11.38 26.63 20.36
C ALA A 547 12.55 25.69 20.71
N ALA A 548 13.78 26.20 20.62
CA ALA A 548 14.92 25.49 21.19
C ALA A 548 14.67 25.29 22.70
N SER A 549 14.93 24.09 23.21
CA SER A 549 14.73 23.79 24.63
C SER A 549 15.71 24.60 25.48
N ASP A 550 15.18 25.55 26.25
CA ASP A 550 15.95 26.33 27.22
C ASP A 550 16.51 25.43 28.33
N GLU A 551 17.74 24.94 28.13
CA GLU A 551 18.64 24.44 29.17
C GLU A 551 18.92 25.59 30.15
N SER A 552 18.03 25.75 31.14
CA SER A 552 17.93 26.95 31.96
C SER A 552 19.13 27.15 32.89
N ASP A 553 20.07 27.97 32.44
CA ASP A 553 21.17 28.59 33.19
C ASP A 553 21.95 27.68 34.16
N SER A 554 22.95 26.98 33.63
CA SER A 554 24.20 26.75 34.38
C SER A 554 25.40 27.38 33.65
N SER A 555 25.77 28.60 34.06
CA SER A 555 26.77 29.43 33.38
C SER A 555 28.17 28.80 33.41
N GLY A 556 28.65 28.25 32.28
CA GLY A 556 29.83 27.37 32.28
C GLY A 556 30.66 27.25 30.99
N SER A 557 31.25 28.35 30.50
CA SER A 557 32.43 28.38 29.61
C SER A 557 32.31 27.90 28.14
N ALA A 558 32.19 28.89 27.25
CA ALA A 558 32.97 29.06 26.00
C ALA A 558 32.97 27.97 24.90
N ALA A 559 32.29 28.31 23.80
CA ALA A 559 32.76 28.24 22.40
C ALA A 559 33.14 26.87 21.79
N SER A 560 32.20 26.32 21.02
CA SER A 560 32.49 25.70 19.72
C SER A 560 31.36 25.99 18.72
N SER A 561 31.74 26.35 17.49
CA SER A 561 30.85 26.42 16.34
C SER A 561 30.88 25.12 15.55
N SER A 562 29.88 24.91 14.68
CA SER A 562 29.84 23.91 13.59
C SER A 562 30.04 22.42 13.98
N ALA A 563 28.94 21.68 14.16
CA ALA A 563 28.92 20.21 14.10
C ALA A 563 27.52 19.59 13.77
N SER A 564 26.59 20.33 13.18
CA SER A 564 25.22 19.87 12.88
C SER A 564 25.14 19.06 11.56
N SER A 565 25.93 17.98 11.45
CA SER A 565 25.95 17.09 10.28
C SER A 565 26.70 15.76 10.52
N ALA A 566 26.56 15.16 11.71
CA ALA A 566 27.17 13.86 12.04
C ALA A 566 26.45 13.11 13.19
N ALA A 567 25.11 12.96 13.12
CA ALA A 567 24.29 12.41 14.22
C ALA A 567 23.40 11.22 13.84
N SER A 568 23.69 10.52 12.73
CA SER A 568 22.92 9.37 12.23
C SER A 568 23.74 8.06 12.15
N SER A 569 24.83 7.95 12.93
CA SER A 569 25.71 6.78 12.91
C SER A 569 26.42 6.48 14.25
N THR A 570 25.72 5.85 15.21
CA THR A 570 26.24 4.85 16.20
C THR A 570 25.10 4.37 17.10
N ALA A 571 24.57 3.16 16.85
CA ALA A 571 23.58 2.53 17.74
C ALA A 571 23.53 0.98 17.70
N SER A 572 24.62 0.29 17.32
CA SER A 572 24.66 -1.20 17.27
C SER A 572 26.03 -1.78 17.65
N ALA A 573 26.39 -1.75 18.94
CA ALA A 573 27.68 -2.28 19.41
C ALA A 573 27.74 -2.71 20.90
N SER A 574 26.79 -3.48 21.45
CA SER A 574 27.04 -4.22 22.72
C SER A 574 26.10 -5.41 22.98
N ALA A 575 26.51 -6.63 22.63
CA ALA A 575 25.90 -7.87 23.13
C ALA A 575 26.83 -9.11 23.06
N SER A 576 28.07 -9.00 23.56
CA SER A 576 28.93 -10.18 23.82
C SER A 576 29.99 -9.87 24.87
N ALA A 577 29.80 -10.39 26.08
CA ALA A 577 30.74 -10.26 27.19
C ALA A 577 31.02 -11.65 27.81
N SER A 578 32.17 -12.24 27.47
CA SER A 578 32.66 -13.46 28.11
C SER A 578 34.16 -13.36 28.41
N ALA A 579 34.45 -13.01 29.67
CA ALA A 579 35.70 -13.17 30.42
C ALA A 579 37.06 -13.19 29.68
N THR A 580 37.85 -12.15 29.91
CA THR A 580 39.30 -12.10 29.63
C THR A 580 40.07 -13.20 30.39
N ALA A 581 41.01 -13.86 29.71
CA ALA A 581 42.13 -14.56 30.36
C ALA A 581 43.44 -14.24 29.61
N SER A 582 44.42 -13.68 30.31
CA SER A 582 45.57 -13.00 29.69
C SER A 582 46.81 -13.88 29.60
N THR A 583 47.46 -13.94 28.42
CA THR A 583 48.89 -14.20 28.31
C THR A 583 49.51 -13.41 27.16
N SER A 584 50.65 -12.75 27.41
CA SER A 584 51.37 -11.91 26.44
C SER A 584 52.64 -12.59 25.92
N ALA A 585 52.89 -12.50 24.61
CA ALA A 585 54.19 -12.85 24.03
C ALA A 585 54.52 -12.00 22.77
N SER A 586 55.70 -11.42 22.80
CA SER A 586 56.42 -10.61 21.81
C SER A 586 56.35 -11.04 20.33
N ALA A 587 56.39 -10.04 19.43
CA ALA A 587 56.57 -10.20 17.99
C ALA A 587 58.01 -10.61 17.57
N SER A 588 58.14 -11.14 16.35
CA SER A 588 59.29 -10.97 15.44
C SER A 588 58.90 -11.33 14.01
N ALA A 589 59.59 -10.77 13.02
CA ALA A 589 59.26 -10.91 11.59
C ALA A 589 60.21 -11.85 10.83
N SER A 590 59.76 -12.41 9.70
CA SER A 590 60.53 -12.59 8.44
C SER A 590 59.69 -13.24 7.33
N SER A 591 60.08 -12.98 6.08
CA SER A 591 59.66 -13.68 4.84
C SER A 591 60.93 -14.29 4.18
N PRO A 592 60.94 -14.87 2.96
CA PRO A 592 59.87 -15.43 2.11
C PRO A 592 60.23 -16.81 1.45
N ALA A 593 59.29 -17.34 0.63
CA ALA A 593 59.48 -18.09 -0.64
C ALA A 593 60.05 -19.53 -0.71
N ALA A 594 59.67 -20.20 -1.83
CA ALA A 594 60.30 -21.37 -2.51
C ALA A 594 60.20 -22.76 -1.82
N GLU A 595 60.17 -23.93 -2.52
CA GLU A 595 60.07 -24.23 -3.97
C GLU A 595 59.62 -25.70 -4.26
N SER A 596 58.71 -25.89 -5.24
CA SER A 596 58.65 -26.99 -6.25
C SER A 596 58.58 -28.51 -5.91
N SER A 597 58.07 -29.28 -6.90
CA SER A 597 58.47 -30.66 -7.28
C SER A 597 57.89 -31.90 -6.57
N SER A 598 56.73 -32.38 -7.08
CA SER A 598 56.48 -33.67 -7.79
C SER A 598 57.46 -34.88 -7.67
N PRO A 599 57.06 -36.10 -8.12
CA PRO A 599 55.79 -36.84 -7.97
C PRO A 599 56.03 -38.36 -7.65
N SER A 600 55.01 -39.23 -7.70
CA SER A 600 54.99 -40.54 -8.43
C SER A 600 53.84 -41.46 -7.98
N ALA A 601 53.42 -42.39 -8.85
CA ALA A 601 52.51 -43.50 -8.57
C ALA A 601 52.88 -44.74 -9.41
N THR A 602 52.65 -45.95 -8.89
CA THR A 602 52.56 -47.24 -9.64
C THR A 602 51.98 -48.34 -8.73
N ASP A 603 50.85 -48.93 -9.15
CA ASP A 603 50.51 -50.38 -9.14
C ASP A 603 50.49 -51.15 -7.77
N ASP A 604 49.88 -52.34 -7.62
CA ASP A 604 49.37 -53.33 -8.59
C ASP A 604 48.24 -54.24 -8.00
N ALA A 605 47.58 -55.01 -8.89
CA ALA A 605 47.01 -56.36 -8.72
C ALA A 605 45.84 -56.70 -7.76
N THR A 606 44.69 -57.07 -8.37
CA THR A 606 43.76 -58.18 -8.02
C THR A 606 42.98 -58.15 -6.68
N GLY A 607 41.81 -58.79 -6.51
CA GLY A 607 40.95 -59.53 -7.45
C GLY A 607 40.33 -60.81 -6.81
N ALA A 608 38.99 -60.95 -6.84
CA ALA A 608 38.18 -62.08 -6.34
C ALA A 608 38.18 -62.34 -4.80
N ASP A 609 37.19 -63.01 -4.18
CA ASP A 609 35.74 -63.20 -4.46
C ASP A 609 35.04 -63.78 -3.19
N SER A 610 33.75 -63.49 -3.02
CA SER A 610 32.67 -64.25 -2.34
C SER A 610 32.75 -64.81 -0.89
N ALA A 611 31.61 -64.59 -0.19
CA ALA A 611 30.83 -65.53 0.63
C ALA A 611 31.05 -65.74 2.16
N SER A 612 30.03 -65.25 2.90
CA SER A 612 29.30 -65.96 3.99
C SER A 612 29.96 -66.12 5.39
N GLY A 613 29.17 -66.52 6.40
CA GLY A 613 29.72 -67.13 7.63
C GLY A 613 29.16 -66.75 9.03
N ASN A 614 27.93 -66.26 9.17
CA ASN A 614 27.32 -65.94 10.49
C ASN A 614 27.34 -67.12 11.51
N SER A 615 27.79 -66.90 12.77
CA SER A 615 27.29 -67.54 14.03
C SER A 615 28.03 -67.13 15.33
N ALA A 616 27.32 -67.19 16.47
CA ALA A 616 27.75 -67.41 17.88
C ALA A 616 28.84 -66.48 18.51
N SER A 617 28.64 -65.75 19.63
CA SER A 617 28.26 -66.12 21.02
C SER A 617 29.35 -66.90 21.78
N GLU A 618 29.53 -66.81 23.11
CA GLU A 618 28.74 -66.21 24.22
C GLU A 618 29.58 -65.08 24.92
N ASP A 619 29.47 -64.59 26.17
CA ASP A 619 28.72 -64.90 27.42
C ASP A 619 28.66 -63.67 28.38
N SER A 620 27.80 -63.73 29.41
CA SER A 620 27.76 -63.09 30.75
C SER A 620 27.94 -61.55 30.98
N SER A 621 27.20 -60.89 31.91
CA SER A 621 26.05 -61.35 32.73
C SER A 621 25.26 -60.22 33.44
N ASN A 622 23.91 -60.34 33.43
CA ASN A 622 22.92 -59.99 34.48
C ASN A 622 22.78 -58.53 35.02
N SER A 623 21.63 -58.07 35.55
CA SER A 623 20.42 -58.80 36.01
C SER A 623 19.14 -57.95 36.04
N ALA A 624 17.98 -58.61 35.80
CA ALA A 624 16.63 -58.33 36.35
C ALA A 624 15.86 -57.03 35.98
N ASN A 625 14.52 -57.03 35.84
CA ASN A 625 13.54 -58.11 35.63
C ASN A 625 12.12 -57.53 35.30
N ALA A 626 11.47 -58.02 34.22
CA ALA A 626 10.01 -58.23 34.01
C ALA A 626 8.94 -57.15 34.36
N THR A 627 7.77 -57.04 33.70
CA THR A 627 7.19 -57.67 32.49
C THR A 627 5.93 -56.90 32.05
N ASP A 628 5.75 -56.81 30.73
CA ASP A 628 4.50 -57.07 29.96
C ASP A 628 3.19 -56.27 30.23
N SER A 629 2.37 -56.12 29.19
CA SER A 629 1.15 -55.30 29.18
C SER A 629 0.07 -55.89 28.26
N THR A 630 -1.03 -56.40 28.82
CA THR A 630 -2.10 -57.07 28.06
C THR A 630 -3.53 -56.61 28.43
N THR A 631 -4.27 -56.14 27.42
CA THR A 631 -5.74 -56.17 27.23
C THR A 631 -6.74 -55.88 28.39
N SER A 632 -7.42 -54.74 28.25
CA SER A 632 -8.90 -54.62 28.06
C SER A 632 -9.90 -54.66 29.24
N THR A 633 -11.04 -53.97 29.02
CA THR A 633 -12.34 -53.95 29.76
C THR A 633 -12.41 -53.25 31.14
N GLY A 634 -13.62 -52.82 31.58
CA GLY A 634 -13.91 -52.76 33.02
C GLY A 634 -14.67 -51.59 33.70
N SER A 635 -15.66 -50.95 33.05
CA SER A 635 -16.73 -50.07 33.61
C SER A 635 -16.95 -49.82 35.14
N ALA A 636 -17.45 -48.61 35.46
CA ALA A 636 -18.24 -48.19 36.65
C ALA A 636 -17.48 -47.80 37.96
N ALA A 637 -18.03 -47.01 38.91
CA ALA A 637 -19.40 -46.47 39.08
C ALA A 637 -19.50 -45.20 39.99
N SER A 638 -20.63 -44.45 39.85
CA SER A 638 -21.33 -43.64 40.90
C SER A 638 -20.63 -42.36 41.47
N ALA A 639 -21.29 -41.26 41.87
CA ALA A 639 -22.71 -40.85 42.00
C ALA A 639 -22.85 -39.35 41.56
N ASN A 640 -23.95 -38.80 41.02
CA ASN A 640 -25.34 -38.63 41.53
C ASN A 640 -25.42 -37.76 42.81
N SER A 641 -26.23 -36.68 42.94
CA SER A 641 -27.23 -36.03 42.05
C SER A 641 -27.61 -34.61 42.53
N ALA A 642 -28.40 -33.88 41.71
CA ALA A 642 -28.81 -32.48 41.88
C ALA A 642 -29.77 -32.14 43.05
N ALA A 643 -29.86 -30.84 43.38
CA ALA A 643 -31.03 -30.19 44.00
C ALA A 643 -31.07 -28.67 43.69
N SER A 644 -32.26 -28.07 43.60
CA SER A 644 -32.47 -26.63 43.35
C SER A 644 -33.69 -26.08 44.14
N ALA A 645 -33.53 -24.90 44.76
CA ALA A 645 -34.56 -24.03 45.39
C ALA A 645 -33.87 -22.97 46.30
N THR A 646 -34.45 -21.85 46.75
CA THR A 646 -35.51 -20.93 46.26
C THR A 646 -35.40 -19.62 47.09
N SER A 647 -35.94 -18.50 46.59
CA SER A 647 -35.88 -17.14 47.16
C SER A 647 -36.67 -16.89 48.46
N THR A 648 -36.32 -15.84 49.23
CA THR A 648 -37.17 -14.66 49.58
C THR A 648 -36.57 -13.73 50.67
N GLY A 649 -36.99 -12.44 50.69
CA GLY A 649 -36.65 -11.40 51.70
C GLY A 649 -35.77 -10.27 51.15
N SER A 650 -36.19 -9.01 50.88
CA SER A 650 -37.15 -8.06 51.51
C SER A 650 -36.61 -7.39 52.79
N ALA A 651 -36.58 -6.05 52.97
CA ALA A 651 -36.73 -4.90 52.06
C ALA A 651 -36.32 -3.59 52.80
N ALA A 652 -35.96 -2.51 52.08
CA ALA A 652 -36.01 -1.11 52.58
C ALA A 652 -35.91 -0.06 51.46
N SER A 653 -36.80 0.95 51.50
CA SER A 653 -36.83 2.17 50.69
C SER A 653 -36.53 3.40 51.60
N THR A 654 -36.36 4.68 51.23
CA THR A 654 -36.54 5.45 49.96
C THR A 654 -35.89 6.86 50.07
N ASN A 655 -35.53 7.48 48.94
CA ASN A 655 -35.62 8.92 48.58
C ASN A 655 -34.99 10.09 49.38
N SER A 656 -34.19 10.88 48.62
CA SER A 656 -34.32 12.33 48.35
C SER A 656 -33.85 13.42 49.35
N ALA A 657 -32.74 14.09 48.98
CA ALA A 657 -32.54 15.56 48.94
C ALA A 657 -31.15 15.87 48.31
N ALA A 658 -30.77 17.09 47.91
CA ALA A 658 -31.40 18.15 47.10
C ALA A 658 -30.34 19.26 46.87
N SER A 659 -30.25 19.79 45.65
CA SER A 659 -29.50 20.99 45.17
C SER A 659 -28.47 21.72 46.07
N ALA A 660 -27.24 21.85 45.56
CA ALA A 660 -26.35 22.99 45.83
C ALA A 660 -25.53 23.35 44.56
N ALA A 661 -25.24 24.64 44.37
CA ALA A 661 -24.55 25.21 43.20
C ALA A 661 -23.41 26.18 43.67
N PRO A 662 -22.47 26.61 42.80
CA PRO A 662 -21.05 26.71 43.18
C PRO A 662 -20.55 28.07 43.69
N SER A 663 -19.38 28.05 44.33
CA SER A 663 -18.52 29.20 44.68
C SER A 663 -17.12 28.69 45.13
N PRO A 664 -16.04 29.51 45.10
CA PRO A 664 -14.98 29.22 44.13
C PRO A 664 -13.55 29.05 44.70
N SER A 665 -12.61 28.81 43.77
CA SER A 665 -11.17 29.08 43.81
C SER A 665 -10.30 28.48 44.92
N SER A 666 -9.38 27.60 44.50
CA SER A 666 -7.95 27.86 44.72
C SER A 666 -7.13 27.33 43.54
N THR A 667 -6.23 28.16 43.01
CA THR A 667 -5.28 27.77 41.96
C THR A 667 -4.13 27.00 42.61
N ALA A 668 -4.13 25.68 42.44
CA ALA A 668 -2.95 24.85 42.64
C ALA A 668 -2.33 24.56 41.27
N THR A 669 -1.03 24.76 41.13
CA THR A 669 -0.33 24.63 39.84
C THR A 669 -0.26 23.19 39.37
N GLU A 670 -0.89 22.90 38.22
CA GLU A 670 -0.78 21.63 37.46
C GLU A 670 0.59 21.48 36.77
N SER A 671 1.65 21.95 37.44
CA SER A 671 3.03 22.04 36.94
C SER A 671 3.95 20.98 37.58
N GLY A 672 3.47 20.28 38.61
CA GLY A 672 4.23 19.23 39.31
C GLY A 672 3.90 17.80 38.88
N ARG A 673 3.25 17.61 37.73
CA ARG A 673 2.72 16.30 37.30
C ARG A 673 2.71 16.00 35.79
N ARG A 674 3.18 16.91 34.94
CA ARG A 674 3.56 16.50 33.57
C ARG A 674 4.77 15.57 33.70
N GLY A 675 4.74 14.40 33.07
CA GLY A 675 5.95 13.63 32.82
C GLY A 675 6.94 14.45 32.00
N ASN A 676 8.22 14.09 32.02
CA ASN A 676 9.20 14.79 31.19
C ASN A 676 8.97 14.39 29.72
N LEU A 677 8.19 15.21 29.00
CA LEU A 677 7.87 15.01 27.58
C LEU A 677 9.17 15.13 26.78
N ASP A 678 9.58 14.04 26.13
CA ASP A 678 10.81 13.98 25.35
C ASP A 678 10.52 14.40 23.91
N SER A 679 10.99 15.59 23.53
CA SER A 679 10.82 16.13 22.19
C SER A 679 11.53 15.30 21.13
N THR A 680 12.67 14.69 21.46
CA THR A 680 13.42 13.84 20.53
C THR A 680 12.70 12.51 20.27
N LEU A 681 12.07 11.94 21.31
CA LEU A 681 11.22 10.76 21.16
C LEU A 681 9.95 11.05 20.34
N TRP A 682 9.35 12.24 20.51
CA TRP A 682 8.18 12.65 19.75
C TRP A 682 8.49 12.95 18.27
N GLN A 683 9.63 13.60 18.00
CA GLN A 683 10.18 13.77 16.66
C GLN A 683 10.40 12.40 15.99
N ALA A 684 11.16 11.51 16.62
CA ALA A 684 11.42 10.17 16.09
C ALA A 684 10.15 9.30 15.94
N GLN A 685 9.11 9.55 16.73
CA GLN A 685 7.80 8.92 16.58
C GLN A 685 7.09 9.37 15.29
N LEU A 686 7.05 10.67 15.03
CA LEU A 686 6.41 11.23 13.84
C LEU A 686 7.22 10.98 12.55
N GLU A 687 8.56 11.05 12.64
CA GLU A 687 9.48 10.67 11.57
C GLU A 687 9.31 9.19 11.21
N ALA A 688 9.30 8.27 12.18
CA ALA A 688 9.09 6.85 11.90
C ALA A 688 7.70 6.53 11.31
N LEU A 689 6.68 7.30 11.65
CA LEU A 689 5.35 7.18 11.05
C LEU A 689 5.33 7.71 9.60
N HIS A 690 5.97 8.85 9.34
CA HIS A 690 6.17 9.37 7.98
C HIS A 690 6.97 8.38 7.13
N THR A 691 8.11 7.89 7.63
CA THR A 691 8.93 6.87 6.99
C THR A 691 8.13 5.60 6.71
N ALA A 692 7.21 5.17 7.58
CA ALA A 692 6.37 4.01 7.31
C ALA A 692 5.46 4.23 6.09
N TYR A 693 4.78 5.38 5.98
CA TYR A 693 3.99 5.73 4.79
C TYR A 693 4.88 5.90 3.54
N ALA A 694 6.06 6.52 3.67
CA ALA A 694 7.00 6.69 2.57
C ALA A 694 7.52 5.36 2.04
N VAL A 695 8.02 4.48 2.90
CA VAL A 695 8.45 3.11 2.55
C VAL A 695 7.29 2.32 1.92
N ARG A 696 6.07 2.49 2.41
CA ARG A 696 4.88 1.83 1.84
C ARG A 696 4.63 2.23 0.38
N THR A 697 5.03 3.42 -0.08
CA THR A 697 4.90 3.80 -1.50
C THR A 697 5.76 2.97 -2.46
N LEU A 698 6.77 2.25 -1.93
CA LEU A 698 7.58 1.30 -2.70
C LEU A 698 6.89 -0.05 -2.93
N ASP A 699 5.69 -0.31 -2.43
CA ASP A 699 5.04 -1.62 -2.61
C ASP A 699 4.71 -1.93 -4.08
N ALA A 700 5.14 -3.11 -4.51
CA ALA A 700 4.86 -3.68 -5.82
C ALA A 700 3.37 -3.96 -6.06
N ALA A 701 2.63 -4.39 -5.03
CA ALA A 701 1.21 -4.69 -5.10
C ALA A 701 0.31 -3.43 -4.99
N LEU A 702 0.88 -2.25 -4.68
CA LEU A 702 0.09 -1.02 -4.57
C LEU A 702 -0.42 -0.50 -5.92
N ASN A 703 -1.74 -0.32 -5.95
CA ASN A 703 -2.50 0.52 -6.88
C ASN A 703 -3.53 1.33 -6.07
N ASP A 704 -3.06 2.27 -5.25
CA ASP A 704 -3.87 3.10 -4.33
C ASP A 704 -4.22 4.49 -4.91
N ASN A 705 -3.83 4.77 -6.16
CA ASN A 705 -3.93 6.08 -6.81
C ASN A 705 -3.23 7.21 -6.02
N GLY A 706 -2.14 6.89 -5.31
CA GLY A 706 -1.35 7.82 -4.52
C GLY A 706 -1.85 8.03 -3.09
N GLY A 707 -2.77 7.19 -2.59
CA GLY A 707 -3.31 7.28 -1.23
C GLY A 707 -2.23 7.37 -0.14
N THR A 708 -1.20 6.54 -0.22
CA THR A 708 -0.08 6.48 0.74
C THR A 708 0.84 7.71 0.69
N VAL A 709 1.01 8.33 -0.49
CA VAL A 709 1.67 9.65 -0.61
C VAL A 709 0.82 10.72 0.08
N ASN A 710 -0.50 10.68 -0.08
CA ASN A 710 -1.43 11.59 0.59
C ASN A 710 -1.48 11.39 2.11
N ASP A 711 -1.31 10.16 2.64
CA ASP A 711 -1.17 9.91 4.08
C ASP A 711 0.12 10.55 4.63
N ALA A 712 1.26 10.40 3.95
CA ALA A 712 2.53 11.01 4.34
C ALA A 712 2.49 12.55 4.29
N MET A 713 1.93 13.13 3.22
CA MET A 713 1.69 14.58 3.11
C MET A 713 0.70 15.07 4.17
N GLY A 714 -0.38 14.32 4.39
CA GLY A 714 -1.39 14.61 5.40
C GLY A 714 -0.82 14.59 6.82
N LEU A 715 0.16 13.74 7.12
CA LEU A 715 0.87 13.76 8.41
C LEU A 715 1.64 15.07 8.61
N ALA A 716 2.43 15.51 7.61
CA ALA A 716 3.17 16.77 7.67
C ALA A 716 2.24 18.00 7.79
N ASP A 717 1.18 18.04 7.00
CA ASP A 717 0.12 19.07 7.06
C ASP A 717 -0.60 19.09 8.43
N ASN A 718 -0.91 17.93 9.02
CA ASN A 718 -1.47 17.85 10.36
C ASN A 718 -0.50 18.35 11.44
N VAL A 719 0.80 18.08 11.31
CA VAL A 719 1.84 18.62 12.22
C VAL A 719 1.93 20.15 12.09
N LEU A 720 1.99 20.69 10.87
CA LEU A 720 1.98 22.15 10.64
C LEU A 720 0.72 22.81 11.22
N LYS A 721 -0.46 22.18 11.09
CA LYS A 721 -1.74 22.66 11.64
C LYS A 721 -1.83 22.66 13.17
N LEU A 722 -0.87 22.07 13.89
CA LEU A 722 -0.78 22.22 15.34
C LEU A 722 -0.59 23.69 15.75
N VAL A 723 0.05 24.51 14.91
CA VAL A 723 0.22 25.96 15.15
C VAL A 723 -0.55 26.74 14.09
N HIS A 724 -1.57 27.50 14.51
CA HIS A 724 -2.43 28.22 13.57
C HIS A 724 -2.93 29.55 14.11
N LEU A 725 -3.35 30.44 13.19
CA LEU A 725 -4.07 31.67 13.52
C LEU A 725 -5.55 31.35 13.75
N GLN A 726 -6.16 31.93 14.79
CA GLN A 726 -7.62 32.02 14.87
C GLN A 726 -8.11 33.13 13.94
N GLN A 727 -9.17 32.88 13.16
CA GLN A 727 -9.79 33.84 12.25
C GLN A 727 -10.16 35.16 12.97
N PRO A 728 -9.49 36.30 12.67
CA PRO A 728 -9.82 37.56 13.31
C PRO A 728 -11.16 38.11 12.81
N ASN A 729 -11.85 38.86 13.67
CA ASN A 729 -13.01 39.65 13.28
C ASN A 729 -12.63 40.74 12.27
N SER A 730 -13.53 41.05 11.34
CA SER A 730 -13.31 42.12 10.35
C SER A 730 -13.16 43.48 11.03
N VAL A 731 -12.14 44.25 10.62
CA VAL A 731 -11.81 45.53 11.26
C VAL A 731 -12.46 46.69 10.51
N VAL A 732 -13.11 47.58 11.26
CA VAL A 732 -13.63 48.86 10.76
C VAL A 732 -12.77 49.99 11.32
N MET A 733 -12.06 50.70 10.44
CA MET A 733 -11.21 51.83 10.82
C MET A 733 -11.99 53.14 10.77
N MET A 734 -11.83 53.92 11.85
CA MET A 734 -12.37 55.29 12.02
C MET A 734 -11.25 56.34 12.06
N SER A 735 -10.00 55.91 11.88
CA SER A 735 -8.76 56.67 12.09
C SER A 735 -7.67 56.15 11.14
N SER A 736 -6.62 56.95 10.92
CA SER A 736 -5.47 56.57 10.08
C SER A 736 -4.63 55.41 10.64
N THR A 737 -4.80 55.08 11.92
CA THR A 737 -4.22 53.92 12.60
C THR A 737 -5.32 53.08 13.24
N ALA A 738 -5.13 51.76 13.27
CA ALA A 738 -5.92 50.84 14.07
C ALA A 738 -5.08 49.63 14.52
N SER A 739 -5.53 48.96 15.57
CA SER A 739 -4.94 47.73 16.09
C SER A 739 -5.78 46.52 15.67
N LEU A 740 -5.12 45.51 15.11
CA LEU A 740 -5.73 44.22 14.76
C LEU A 740 -5.20 43.16 15.75
N PRO A 741 -5.97 42.76 16.76
CA PRO A 741 -5.61 41.64 17.62
C PRO A 741 -5.76 40.32 16.83
N VAL A 742 -4.72 39.48 16.90
CA VAL A 742 -4.69 38.16 16.29
C VAL A 742 -4.32 37.16 17.38
N THR A 743 -5.13 36.12 17.55
CA THR A 743 -4.80 35.01 18.46
C THR A 743 -4.09 33.93 17.65
N ILE A 744 -2.96 33.46 18.18
CA ILE A 744 -2.21 32.32 17.68
C ILE A 744 -2.43 31.17 18.67
N THR A 745 -2.84 30.00 18.18
CA THR A 745 -3.07 28.80 18.99
C THR A 745 -1.94 27.80 18.71
N ASN A 746 -1.29 27.33 19.78
CA ASN A 746 -0.33 26.23 19.75
C ASN A 746 -0.96 24.99 20.40
N ASN A 747 -1.35 24.01 19.59
CA ASN A 747 -1.85 22.71 20.05
C ASN A 747 -0.73 21.68 20.28
N ALA A 748 0.52 21.96 19.89
CA ALA A 748 1.63 21.02 20.05
C ALA A 748 1.98 20.80 21.54
N PRO A 749 2.56 19.63 21.90
CA PRO A 749 2.98 19.32 23.26
C PRO A 749 4.24 20.06 23.74
N PHE A 750 4.80 20.93 22.89
CA PHE A 750 6.01 21.73 23.17
C PHE A 750 5.80 23.21 22.81
N ASP A 751 6.66 24.04 23.36
CA ASP A 751 6.69 25.47 23.08
C ASP A 751 7.15 25.73 21.63
N VAL A 752 6.52 26.68 20.95
CA VAL A 752 6.79 27.00 19.53
C VAL A 752 7.19 28.45 19.37
N GLN A 753 8.08 28.74 18.42
CA GLN A 753 8.57 30.07 18.12
C GLN A 753 8.16 30.50 16.71
N VAL A 754 7.31 31.52 16.62
CA VAL A 754 6.72 31.99 15.34
C VAL A 754 6.58 33.51 15.30
N SER A 755 6.52 34.07 14.10
CA SER A 755 6.15 35.47 13.86
C SER A 755 4.90 35.56 12.97
N VAL A 756 4.16 36.67 13.03
CA VAL A 756 2.99 36.92 12.17
C VAL A 756 3.36 37.95 11.12
N SER A 757 3.45 37.52 9.87
CA SER A 757 3.54 38.43 8.72
C SER A 757 2.17 38.94 8.31
N ALA A 758 2.12 40.17 7.78
CA ALA A 758 0.89 40.82 7.37
C ALA A 758 1.10 41.59 6.05
N ARG A 759 0.49 41.10 4.96
CA ARG A 759 0.58 41.67 3.62
C ARG A 759 -0.74 42.35 3.26
N SER A 760 -0.72 43.63 2.89
CA SER A 760 -1.96 44.31 2.46
C SER A 760 -2.27 44.06 0.98
N GLY A 761 -3.56 43.88 0.67
CA GLY A 761 -4.07 43.81 -0.70
C GLY A 761 -4.14 45.15 -1.45
N ALA A 762 -3.80 46.30 -0.83
CA ALA A 762 -3.79 47.59 -1.52
C ALA A 762 -2.82 48.60 -0.88
N ALA A 763 -2.10 49.36 -1.70
CA ALA A 763 -1.17 50.41 -1.25
C ALA A 763 -1.82 51.56 -0.43
N SER A 764 -3.16 51.62 -0.38
CA SER A 764 -3.93 52.49 0.53
C SER A 764 -3.87 52.06 2.00
N LEU A 765 -3.34 50.87 2.30
CA LEU A 765 -3.21 50.30 3.64
C LEU A 765 -1.82 49.66 3.79
N ALA A 766 -1.17 49.93 4.92
CA ALA A 766 0.01 49.20 5.38
C ALA A 766 -0.35 48.39 6.63
N ALA A 767 0.27 47.22 6.77
CA ALA A 767 0.20 46.36 7.94
C ALA A 767 1.62 46.07 8.43
N SER A 768 1.85 46.20 9.72
CA SER A 768 3.09 45.76 10.36
C SER A 768 2.88 44.35 10.90
N GLY A 769 3.77 43.43 10.51
CA GLY A 769 3.92 42.12 11.17
C GLY A 769 4.48 42.24 12.58
N THR A 770 4.78 41.10 13.19
CA THR A 770 5.34 41.00 14.55
C THR A 770 6.81 40.58 14.51
N ASP A 771 7.55 40.90 15.57
CA ASP A 771 8.76 40.15 15.90
C ASP A 771 8.43 38.68 16.26
N SER A 772 9.46 37.87 16.47
CA SER A 772 9.32 36.47 16.89
C SER A 772 8.74 36.34 18.31
N VAL A 773 7.82 35.39 18.50
CA VAL A 773 7.08 35.14 19.74
C VAL A 773 7.13 33.65 20.09
N THR A 774 7.58 33.33 21.31
CA THR A 774 7.48 31.97 21.86
C THR A 774 6.11 31.78 22.52
N ILE A 775 5.38 30.73 22.11
CA ILE A 775 4.03 30.37 22.56
C ILE A 775 4.09 29.02 23.29
N PRO A 776 3.73 28.94 24.58
CA PRO A 776 3.83 27.70 25.35
C PRO A 776 3.01 26.52 24.82
N ALA A 777 3.42 25.30 25.15
CA ALA A 777 2.74 24.04 24.85
C ALA A 777 1.24 24.03 25.24
N HIS A 778 0.38 23.64 24.31
CA HIS A 778 -1.09 23.61 24.45
C HIS A 778 -1.69 24.95 24.95
N SER A 779 -1.29 26.08 24.36
CA SER A 779 -1.72 27.41 24.80
C SER A 779 -2.06 28.36 23.65
N GLU A 780 -2.69 29.49 23.99
CA GLU A 780 -3.06 30.54 23.04
C GLU A 780 -2.43 31.88 23.43
N GLN A 781 -1.90 32.60 22.46
CA GLN A 781 -1.29 33.91 22.67
C GLN A 781 -1.83 34.94 21.68
N GLN A 782 -2.27 36.08 22.21
CA GLN A 782 -2.75 37.19 21.40
C GLN A 782 -1.63 38.20 21.14
N VAL A 783 -1.38 38.49 19.86
CA VAL A 783 -0.45 39.52 19.42
C VAL A 783 -1.22 40.62 18.67
N THR A 784 -0.74 41.85 18.72
CA THR A 784 -1.44 43.00 18.12
C THR A 784 -0.67 43.55 16.92
N LEU A 785 -1.23 43.36 15.73
CA LEU A 785 -0.73 43.97 14.50
C LEU A 785 -1.13 45.45 14.45
N THR A 786 -0.22 46.29 13.94
CA THR A 786 -0.52 47.71 13.69
C THR A 786 -0.89 47.90 12.23
N LEU A 787 -2.04 48.52 11.97
CA LEU A 787 -2.53 48.84 10.64
C LEU A 787 -2.52 50.37 10.44
N GLN A 788 -2.04 50.83 9.28
CA GLN A 788 -2.01 52.25 8.89
C GLN A 788 -2.71 52.46 7.55
N ALA A 789 -3.75 53.28 7.51
CA ALA A 789 -4.53 53.53 6.31
C ALA A 789 -4.34 54.96 5.78
N TYR A 790 -4.03 55.07 4.49
CA TYR A 790 -3.72 56.32 3.80
C TYR A 790 -4.92 56.89 3.02
N SER A 791 -5.90 56.06 2.66
CA SER A 791 -7.18 56.51 2.06
C SER A 791 -8.36 55.68 2.56
N SER A 792 -9.56 56.26 2.48
CA SER A 792 -10.82 55.52 2.69
C SER A 792 -11.04 54.47 1.59
N GLY A 793 -11.72 53.38 1.94
CA GLY A 793 -11.99 52.26 1.03
C GLY A 793 -12.25 50.95 1.78
N SER A 794 -12.43 49.85 1.04
CA SER A 794 -12.40 48.50 1.60
C SER A 794 -11.31 47.70 0.90
N THR A 795 -10.55 46.93 1.67
CA THR A 795 -9.44 46.08 1.20
C THR A 795 -9.29 44.90 2.16
N TYR A 796 -8.21 44.14 2.04
CA TYR A 796 -7.89 43.04 2.93
C TYR A 796 -6.43 43.09 3.41
N VAL A 797 -6.19 42.37 4.49
CA VAL A 797 -4.84 42.00 4.95
C VAL A 797 -4.77 40.48 4.94
N ASP A 798 -3.77 39.97 4.24
CA ASP A 798 -3.34 38.58 4.20
C ASP A 798 -2.39 38.35 5.38
N LEU A 799 -2.75 37.45 6.30
CA LEU A 799 -1.99 37.12 7.50
C LEU A 799 -1.41 35.72 7.37
N GLN A 800 -0.10 35.58 7.54
CA GLN A 800 0.60 34.30 7.42
C GLN A 800 1.60 34.16 8.56
N LEU A 801 1.51 33.07 9.33
CA LEU A 801 2.55 32.70 10.29
C LEU A 801 3.84 32.38 9.55
N GLN A 802 4.97 32.74 10.16
CA GLN A 802 6.31 32.47 9.67
C GLN A 802 7.17 31.85 10.79
N ASP A 803 8.09 30.99 10.41
CA ASP A 803 9.10 30.41 11.30
C ASP A 803 10.25 31.39 11.61
N CYS A 804 11.32 30.91 12.25
CA CYS A 804 12.49 31.73 12.58
C CYS A 804 13.35 32.16 11.36
N HIS A 805 13.13 31.58 10.17
CA HIS A 805 13.79 31.96 8.91
C HIS A 805 12.94 32.92 8.06
N GLY A 806 11.63 32.98 8.31
CA GLY A 806 10.66 33.78 7.56
C GLY A 806 9.77 32.96 6.62
N ASP A 807 9.87 31.63 6.65
CA ASP A 807 9.10 30.75 5.77
C ASP A 807 7.73 30.41 6.35
N ALA A 808 6.71 30.36 5.49
CA ALA A 808 5.31 30.26 5.87
C ALA A 808 5.00 28.97 6.67
N VAL A 809 4.28 29.09 7.79
CA VAL A 809 3.82 27.98 8.64
C VAL A 809 2.30 27.90 8.57
N GLY A 810 1.76 26.75 8.13
CA GLY A 810 0.31 26.56 7.98
C GLY A 810 -0.33 27.52 6.97
N GLY A 811 -1.67 27.61 7.00
CA GLY A 811 -2.44 28.41 6.04
C GLY A 811 -2.54 29.91 6.39
N SER A 812 -2.65 30.73 5.34
CA SER A 812 -2.94 32.17 5.44
C SER A 812 -4.41 32.44 5.83
N ILE A 813 -4.62 33.56 6.52
CA ILE A 813 -5.95 34.10 6.84
C ILE A 813 -6.14 35.49 6.22
N ILE A 814 -7.18 35.64 5.41
CA ILE A 814 -7.60 36.93 4.84
C ILE A 814 -8.53 37.64 5.82
N VAL A 815 -8.12 38.81 6.30
CA VAL A 815 -8.92 39.71 7.14
C VAL A 815 -9.44 40.88 6.30
N ASN A 816 -10.75 40.98 6.14
CA ASN A 816 -11.38 42.13 5.48
C ASN A 816 -11.27 43.38 6.37
N VAL A 817 -10.76 44.46 5.79
CA VAL A 817 -10.54 45.77 6.43
C VAL A 817 -11.34 46.83 5.68
N SER A 818 -12.27 47.45 6.39
CA SER A 818 -13.02 48.61 5.87
C SER A 818 -12.54 49.88 6.56
N ASN A 819 -12.24 50.92 5.80
CA ASN A 819 -11.73 52.18 6.31
C ASN A 819 -12.65 53.35 5.94
N SER A 820 -13.31 53.90 6.95
CA SER A 820 -14.07 55.15 6.84
C SER A 820 -13.28 56.31 7.46
N LEU A 821 -12.14 56.65 6.83
CA LEU A 821 -11.38 57.86 7.11
C LEU A 821 -12.25 59.11 6.92
N ARG A 822 -12.93 59.51 7.99
CA ARG A 822 -13.50 60.85 8.10
C ARG A 822 -12.33 61.80 8.27
N LEU A 823 -12.13 62.69 7.30
CA LEU A 823 -11.18 63.78 7.42
C LEU A 823 -11.52 64.57 8.70
N ASN A 824 -10.66 64.47 9.71
CA ASN A 824 -10.86 65.15 10.98
C ASN A 824 -10.95 66.66 10.73
N ASP A 825 -11.97 67.30 11.30
CA ASP A 825 -12.35 68.69 11.02
C ASP A 825 -11.24 69.72 11.28
N ALA A 826 -10.11 69.34 11.88
CA ALA A 826 -8.92 70.18 11.96
C ALA A 826 -8.46 70.74 10.58
N LEU A 827 -8.42 69.92 9.52
CA LEU A 827 -8.04 70.38 8.18
C LEU A 827 -9.16 71.13 7.47
N GLY A 828 -10.42 70.70 7.64
CA GLY A 828 -11.59 71.43 7.14
C GLY A 828 -11.67 72.83 7.74
N ASN A 829 -11.58 72.94 9.07
CA ASN A 829 -11.54 74.21 9.79
C ASN A 829 -10.30 75.04 9.46
N ALA A 830 -9.13 74.44 9.19
CA ALA A 830 -7.96 75.19 8.73
C ALA A 830 -8.21 75.83 7.36
N ILE A 831 -8.78 75.09 6.40
CA ILE A 831 -9.13 75.61 5.07
C ILE A 831 -10.22 76.68 5.17
N ILE A 832 -11.26 76.46 5.99
CA ILE A 832 -12.34 77.43 6.25
C ILE A 832 -11.81 78.69 6.95
N ALA A 833 -10.88 78.55 7.91
CA ALA A 833 -10.24 79.68 8.57
C ALA A 833 -9.35 80.49 7.62
N ILE A 834 -8.58 79.83 6.76
CA ILE A 834 -7.79 80.49 5.71
C ILE A 834 -8.72 81.21 4.72
N ALA A 835 -9.82 80.58 4.30
CA ALA A 835 -10.83 81.22 3.45
C ALA A 835 -11.49 82.44 4.14
N ALA A 836 -11.78 82.36 5.44
CA ALA A 836 -12.32 83.48 6.22
C ALA A 836 -11.29 84.63 6.37
N ILE A 837 -10.02 84.31 6.61
CA ILE A 837 -8.92 85.30 6.65
C ILE A 837 -8.77 85.99 5.30
N LEU A 838 -8.83 85.25 4.19
CA LEU A 838 -8.79 85.80 2.83
C LEU A 838 -10.02 86.67 2.52
N ALA A 839 -11.22 86.28 2.98
CA ALA A 839 -12.43 87.09 2.84
C ALA A 839 -12.31 88.42 3.63
N VAL A 840 -11.84 88.38 4.88
CA VAL A 840 -11.60 89.58 5.70
C VAL A 840 -10.50 90.47 5.07
N GLY A 841 -9.43 89.88 4.55
CA GLY A 841 -8.40 90.61 3.80
C GLY A 841 -8.92 91.26 2.52
N GLY A 842 -9.86 90.60 1.83
CA GLY A 842 -10.60 91.14 0.69
C GLY A 842 -11.39 92.39 1.04
N LEU A 843 -12.19 92.35 2.12
CA LEU A 843 -12.92 93.52 2.61
C LEU A 843 -11.97 94.65 3.07
N TRP A 844 -10.89 94.34 3.79
CA TRP A 844 -9.95 95.35 4.29
C TRP A 844 -9.29 96.16 3.15
N ARG A 845 -9.02 95.51 2.01
CA ARG A 845 -8.50 96.14 0.79
C ARG A 845 -9.49 97.11 0.14
N GLN A 846 -10.80 96.97 0.41
CA GLN A 846 -11.86 97.76 -0.21
C GLN A 846 -12.10 99.11 0.46
N PHE A 847 -11.70 99.29 1.73
CA PHE A 847 -11.91 100.53 2.49
C PHE A 847 -10.77 101.57 2.41
N HIS A 848 -9.62 101.23 1.81
CA HIS A 848 -8.39 102.03 1.88
C HIS A 848 -8.03 102.85 0.63
N ARG A 849 -9.01 103.35 -0.16
CA ARG A 849 -8.73 104.28 -1.27
C ARG A 849 -9.73 105.44 -1.39
N LYS A 850 -9.19 106.64 -1.67
CA LYS A 850 -9.91 107.86 -2.08
C LYS A 850 -9.13 108.58 -3.20
N PRO A 851 -9.82 109.39 -4.06
CA PRO A 851 -9.61 109.42 -5.52
C PRO A 851 -8.83 110.68 -6.01
N LEU A 852 -8.63 111.01 -7.31
CA LEU A 852 -9.57 111.19 -8.44
C LEU A 852 -8.89 111.14 -9.84
N GLN A 853 -9.74 110.91 -10.87
CA GLN A 853 -9.89 111.54 -12.21
C GLN A 853 -8.67 112.19 -12.93
N SER A 854 -8.60 112.27 -14.28
CA SER A 854 -9.47 111.86 -15.42
C SER A 854 -8.63 111.05 -16.46
N GLU A 855 -9.08 110.51 -17.60
CA GLU A 855 -10.09 110.92 -18.60
C GLU A 855 -10.65 109.72 -19.43
N GLU A 856 -11.50 110.00 -20.43
CA GLU A 856 -12.38 109.13 -21.28
C GLU A 856 -11.80 107.79 -21.84
N ALA A 857 -12.54 106.79 -22.34
CA ALA A 857 -13.92 106.66 -22.91
C ALA A 857 -14.35 105.14 -22.94
N VAL A 858 -15.50 104.60 -23.42
CA VAL A 858 -16.88 105.02 -23.81
C VAL A 858 -17.81 103.75 -23.91
N SER A 859 -19.15 103.90 -24.10
CA SER A 859 -20.22 102.93 -24.53
C SER A 859 -20.04 101.39 -24.31
N SER A 860 -20.87 100.59 -23.61
CA SER A 860 -22.36 100.54 -23.45
C SER A 860 -23.14 100.19 -24.75
N PRO A 861 -24.34 99.52 -24.76
CA PRO A 861 -25.29 99.32 -23.65
C PRO A 861 -26.11 97.98 -23.55
N ALA A 862 -26.71 97.74 -22.37
CA ALA A 862 -28.05 97.12 -22.08
C ALA A 862 -28.33 95.63 -22.52
N THR A 863 -29.27 94.83 -21.96
CA THR A 863 -30.43 94.91 -21.00
C THR A 863 -30.79 93.45 -20.54
N THR A 864 -31.60 93.02 -19.53
CA THR A 864 -32.53 93.57 -18.49
C THR A 864 -32.68 92.56 -17.31
N SER A 865 -33.54 92.87 -16.31
CA SER A 865 -34.34 92.05 -15.35
C SER A 865 -34.42 90.50 -15.45
N GLY A 866 -34.64 89.71 -14.39
CA GLY A 866 -34.90 90.00 -12.95
C GLY A 866 -36.29 89.52 -12.44
N GLY A 867 -36.42 88.97 -11.22
CA GLY A 867 -37.75 88.65 -10.63
C GLY A 867 -37.84 87.57 -9.52
N THR A 868 -37.93 88.04 -8.28
CA THR A 868 -38.33 87.47 -6.96
C THR A 868 -39.29 86.25 -6.82
N SER A 869 -39.05 85.46 -5.75
CA SER A 869 -40.03 84.76 -4.87
C SER A 869 -40.74 83.46 -5.31
N GLY A 870 -41.06 82.59 -4.32
CA GLY A 870 -41.96 81.43 -4.47
C GLY A 870 -41.73 80.32 -3.44
N SER A 871 -42.79 79.74 -2.85
CA SER A 871 -42.71 78.66 -1.84
C SER A 871 -43.73 77.54 -2.11
N GLY A 872 -43.32 76.29 -1.86
CA GLY A 872 -44.21 75.18 -1.47
C GLY A 872 -44.49 74.10 -2.52
N GLY A 873 -44.72 72.87 -2.05
CA GLY A 873 -45.37 71.79 -2.83
C GLY A 873 -44.65 70.43 -2.82
N SER A 874 -45.06 69.53 -1.92
CA SER A 874 -44.63 68.11 -1.88
C SER A 874 -45.25 67.27 -3.01
N ASN A 875 -44.52 66.30 -3.57
CA ASN A 875 -44.87 64.86 -3.49
C ASN A 875 -43.96 63.93 -4.33
N GLY A 876 -43.89 62.66 -3.89
CA GLY A 876 -44.06 61.53 -4.81
C GLY A 876 -42.81 60.92 -5.45
N ASP A 877 -42.15 60.06 -4.68
CA ASP A 877 -41.33 58.89 -5.06
C ASP A 877 -41.75 58.15 -6.36
N GLY A 878 -40.85 57.36 -6.97
CA GLY A 878 -41.30 56.44 -8.02
C GLY A 878 -40.37 55.62 -8.93
N SER A 879 -39.06 55.42 -8.67
CA SER A 879 -38.24 54.33 -9.28
C SER A 879 -38.11 54.24 -10.83
N ASN A 880 -37.23 53.45 -11.46
CA ASN A 880 -35.89 52.92 -11.14
C ASN A 880 -35.33 52.30 -12.45
N ASN A 881 -34.04 52.45 -12.79
CA ASN A 881 -33.37 51.52 -13.71
C ASN A 881 -31.83 51.50 -13.55
N THR A 882 -31.23 50.35 -13.86
CA THR A 882 -29.78 50.11 -13.89
C THR A 882 -29.26 49.89 -15.31
N GLY A 883 -27.96 50.14 -15.51
CA GLY A 883 -27.15 49.47 -16.54
C GLY A 883 -27.04 50.14 -17.91
N GLY A 884 -26.00 49.75 -18.65
CA GLY A 884 -25.70 50.20 -20.01
C GLY A 884 -24.35 50.93 -20.15
N ASN A 885 -23.23 50.23 -19.97
CA ASN A 885 -21.92 50.70 -20.45
C ASN A 885 -21.72 50.22 -21.90
N ALA A 886 -20.98 50.98 -22.71
CA ALA A 886 -20.98 50.82 -24.17
C ALA A 886 -19.58 50.78 -24.82
N ASP A 887 -19.56 50.05 -25.95
CA ASP A 887 -18.72 50.19 -27.14
C ASP A 887 -17.19 49.99 -27.08
N SER A 888 -16.67 49.60 -28.24
CA SER A 888 -15.28 49.27 -28.54
C SER A 888 -14.70 50.28 -29.54
N ASN A 889 -13.37 50.37 -29.70
CA ASN A 889 -12.83 50.69 -31.02
C ASN A 889 -11.38 50.27 -31.32
N SER A 890 -11.13 50.13 -32.62
CA SER A 890 -9.91 50.32 -33.43
C SER A 890 -8.66 50.99 -32.82
N ASN A 891 -7.42 50.84 -33.33
CA ASN A 891 -6.77 49.96 -34.35
C ASN A 891 -5.25 50.38 -34.43
N GLU A 892 -4.51 49.86 -35.41
CA GLU A 892 -3.22 50.34 -35.97
C GLU A 892 -1.91 49.84 -35.34
N THR A 893 -1.37 48.76 -35.96
CA THR A 893 0.01 48.61 -36.51
C THR A 893 1.22 49.10 -35.68
N HIS A 894 2.26 48.27 -35.49
CA HIS A 894 3.08 47.76 -36.60
C HIS A 894 3.73 46.36 -36.38
N ASP A 895 4.08 45.75 -37.50
CA ASP A 895 4.92 44.57 -37.79
C ASP A 895 6.36 44.70 -37.22
N ALA A 896 7.23 43.68 -37.11
CA ALA A 896 7.19 42.20 -37.14
C ALA A 896 8.53 41.72 -36.51
N GLU A 897 8.68 40.64 -35.74
CA GLU A 897 8.37 39.20 -35.95
C GLU A 897 9.45 38.43 -36.76
N LYS A 898 9.85 37.24 -36.24
CA LYS A 898 10.89 36.29 -36.70
C LYS A 898 12.35 36.80 -36.68
N GLY A 899 13.34 35.98 -36.29
CA GLY A 899 13.35 34.59 -35.81
C GLY A 899 14.80 34.13 -35.56
N ALA A 900 15.12 32.87 -35.25
CA ALA A 900 14.30 31.71 -34.94
C ALA A 900 15.16 30.66 -34.18
N ASP A 901 14.50 29.67 -33.60
CA ASP A 901 14.90 28.26 -33.37
C ASP A 901 16.38 27.91 -33.11
N ALA A 902 16.66 27.52 -31.86
CA ALA A 902 17.20 26.19 -31.53
C ALA A 902 16.73 25.79 -30.12
#